data_AF-A0A3N4I8K9-F1
#
_entry.id   AF-A0A3N4I8K9-F1
#
_cell.length_a   1.000
_cell.length_b   1.000
_cell.length_c   1.000
_cell.angle_alpha   90.00
_cell.angle_beta   90.00
_cell.angle_gamma   90.00
#
_symmetry.space_group_name_H-M   'P 1'
#
loop_
_entity.id
_entity.type
_entity.pdbx_description
1 polymer ?
#
loop_
_entity_poly.entity_id
_entity_poly.type
_entity_poly.pdbx_seq_one_letter_code
_entity_poly.pdbx_strand_id
1 'polypeptide(L)'
;MRHGFEDEYNSEAYLSLLDQVFYMYYTEKRHEARDEDFESLQPNAIDWRMKDRLKTVSAALVICLNIGTDPPDIIKPDPCCKLECWVDISAQPSAKALENVGKNLQQQYETLSFRTRYKQYLDPHYETTRKFCTSLRRSAKEERILFHYNGHGVPKPTLSGEIWVFNQTFTQYIPVPLHELHAWLGCPTIYVWECNNAGNVLRNLERIVERDRTIQDMQAVKTQVASDCIQLAACSEGQLLPMNPRLPCDIFTSCLTTPIDIAVRFYLGQNTNQTHYLTESTVSIPGRLQERRTPLGELNWIFTAITDTIAWNNLPRSLFKRLFRQDLMVAALFRNFLLSQRLLRFYGCKPVSSPLLPELYHSSLWDSWDLALENCLCQLSDILVGSDTEGSMRSFRHSTFFADQLTAFEIYLDRASIAKEPPTELPIVLQVLLSQVHRLRALVLLSKFLDLGPWAVNLALEIGIFPYVLKLLQSAAPELRPVLVYIWARLLAVDGSCQADLLKDNGFAYFFQIFSSGCALPPSNIGFDYKAMCAFILTSFCRDFKPAQTACLNIGLLESAQIQITGADNPLLRQWACLAIAELCRGYTKAVLHASRIGLLTDLCTLIGDPVPEVRAAAVYTLASILGSREKAINFIPLEEFIVSTTISQSLLDGSILVRRELLMFVSKLSETYRDKLEAILLASILYGDGKTAQRPLNTLLACVVTSAHSLVWSALLVLCADPYPAIASASQLILAKFLSCTLNQWVISGIAALLRKRSLRTVLPGRRPLSSGNMVPYPRQLREFPWLYKYRWNMASPRKPIRNVEYYEHRLGQSTDSPGENKSPRSNFLEWCMRYFQEPQMRPPEADEPGSIEYNNRLWKRTRNERIILQTQPQKERGAKGSWDALQSQVVNRALVSSLLFHQFENHLIAVGIDNSVSVWDHKRSLLLNRFYADSSPSARVTGIKFMNEDDTALLAVATLDGVVRIYKNYESAVRIRLIAAWQAGEALPTHAASDNFVCEWLQGCGTMLTAGDFRTIKIWQAPREVCISEIPVRSPSSVTSITAEQVAGNVFVAGFGDGSLRVYDRRTANRDGMLSVWRNHKSPILSINMQRGGDRELVSASKDGEVKLWDIRYSQPCYGFKPGDKLAAVSIHEHAPLLSTSAGNGEFSVWDISNVDSLERVRQGKRCKTVSSPLAMNITALCFHPHRMILAVGSVAEANLSVFECDHWSK
;
A
#
# COMPACT_ATOMS: atom_id res chain seq x y z
N MET A 1 15.83 34.41 45.47
CA MET A 1 14.89 33.27 45.49
C MET A 1 13.47 33.79 45.43
N ARG A 2 12.78 33.62 44.30
CA ARG A 2 11.33 33.84 44.18
C ARG A 2 10.68 32.45 44.20
N HIS A 3 10.22 32.03 45.38
CA HIS A 3 9.49 30.77 45.55
C HIS A 3 8.08 30.88 44.97
N GLY A 4 7.63 29.86 44.24
CA GLY A 4 6.22 29.72 43.86
C GLY A 4 5.91 28.93 42.58
N PHE A 5 6.89 28.64 41.72
CA PHE A 5 6.63 27.97 40.42
C PHE A 5 7.43 26.68 40.17
N GLU A 6 8.42 26.33 41.01
CA GLU A 6 9.16 25.06 40.88
C GLU A 6 8.27 23.83 41.11
N ASP A 7 7.20 23.96 41.91
CA ASP A 7 6.29 22.85 42.22
C ASP A 7 5.32 22.51 41.07
N GLU A 8 5.01 23.47 40.17
CA GLU A 8 4.14 23.20 39.01
C GLU A 8 4.86 22.38 37.93
N TYR A 9 6.15 22.63 37.69
CA TYR A 9 6.97 21.89 36.72
C TYR A 9 7.33 20.46 37.18
N ASN A 10 7.22 20.19 38.49
CA ASN A 10 7.41 18.86 39.07
C ASN A 10 6.08 18.17 39.45
N SER A 11 4.94 18.78 39.15
CA SER A 11 3.63 18.18 39.46
C SER A 11 3.38 16.93 38.60
N GLU A 12 2.82 15.87 39.19
CA GLU A 12 2.41 14.66 38.46
C GLU A 12 1.49 14.98 37.27
N ALA A 13 0.67 16.04 37.39
CA ALA A 13 -0.19 16.51 36.30
C ALA A 13 0.62 17.07 35.12
N TYR A 14 1.64 17.91 35.36
CA TYR A 14 2.50 18.47 34.32
C TYR A 14 3.43 17.42 33.70
N LEU A 15 3.96 16.51 34.51
CA LEU A 15 4.73 15.37 34.02
C LEU A 15 3.84 14.40 33.23
N SER A 16 2.60 14.14 33.64
CA SER A 16 1.61 13.35 32.87
C SER A 16 1.20 14.04 31.57
N LEU A 17 1.12 15.38 31.58
CA LEU A 17 0.87 16.19 30.39
C LEU A 17 2.06 16.06 29.43
N LEU A 18 3.30 16.21 29.91
CA LEU A 18 4.50 15.96 29.09
C LEU A 18 4.53 14.52 28.55
N ASP A 19 4.18 13.54 29.38
CA ASP A 19 4.05 12.12 28.99
C ASP A 19 2.98 11.88 27.90
N GLN A 20 1.95 12.73 27.85
CA GLN A 20 0.86 12.69 26.87
C GLN A 20 1.06 13.63 25.66
N VAL A 21 2.08 14.51 25.65
CA VAL A 21 2.19 15.67 24.71
C VAL A 21 3.37 15.56 23.71
N PHE A 22 4.09 14.44 23.65
CA PHE A 22 5.13 14.26 22.62
C PHE A 22 4.54 13.93 21.24
N TYR A 23 4.26 14.97 20.47
CA TYR A 23 3.86 14.84 19.08
C TYR A 23 5.08 14.70 18.17
N MET A 24 5.04 13.69 17.29
CA MET A 24 5.98 13.55 16.18
C MET A 24 5.37 14.17 14.93
N TYR A 25 6.18 14.90 14.17
CA TYR A 25 5.75 15.52 12.91
C TYR A 25 6.57 14.99 11.73
N TYR A 26 5.97 14.93 10.54
CA TYR A 26 6.61 14.41 9.33
C TYR A 26 7.03 12.92 9.44
N THR A 27 6.29 12.14 10.23
CA THR A 27 6.47 10.69 10.40
C THR A 27 5.37 9.88 9.72
N GLU A 28 4.42 10.54 9.05
CA GLU A 28 3.36 9.88 8.30
C GLU A 28 3.89 9.15 7.06
N LYS A 29 3.16 8.13 6.59
CA LYS A 29 3.54 7.29 5.43
C LYS A 29 3.90 8.08 4.16
N ARG A 30 3.30 9.26 3.96
CA ARG A 30 3.62 10.16 2.83
C ARG A 30 5.05 10.69 2.84
N HIS A 31 5.75 10.64 3.97
CA HIS A 31 7.15 11.04 4.13
C HIS A 31 8.14 9.86 4.12
N GLU A 32 7.63 8.62 4.09
CA GLU A 32 8.45 7.40 4.17
C GLU A 32 8.60 6.67 2.84
N ALA A 33 7.56 6.71 1.99
CA ALA A 33 7.50 5.99 0.72
C ALA A 33 8.54 6.49 -0.30
N ARG A 34 9.29 5.58 -0.94
CA ARG A 34 10.17 5.93 -2.07
C ARG A 34 9.40 5.89 -3.39
N ASP A 35 9.81 6.75 -4.33
CA ASP A 35 9.38 6.63 -5.74
C ASP A 35 9.87 5.31 -6.39
N GLU A 36 10.97 4.71 -5.91
CA GLU A 36 11.50 3.40 -6.33
C GLU A 36 10.67 2.20 -5.82
N ASP A 37 9.92 2.38 -4.72
CA ASP A 37 9.07 1.31 -4.18
C ASP A 37 7.88 1.04 -5.12
N PHE A 38 7.60 1.92 -6.09
CA PHE A 38 6.46 1.81 -7.03
C PHE A 38 6.71 0.84 -8.18
N GLU A 39 7.96 0.67 -8.63
CA GLU A 39 8.29 -0.26 -9.73
C GLU A 39 8.52 -1.70 -9.25
N SER A 40 8.98 -1.88 -8.01
CA SER A 40 9.38 -3.18 -7.46
C SER A 40 8.23 -4.08 -6.98
N LEU A 41 7.00 -3.58 -6.98
CA LEU A 41 5.85 -4.22 -6.32
C LEU A 41 4.62 -4.40 -7.22
N GLN A 42 4.72 -4.25 -8.54
CA GLN A 42 3.67 -4.83 -9.39
C GLN A 42 3.63 -6.32 -9.08
N PRO A 43 2.57 -6.83 -8.40
CA PRO A 43 2.50 -8.24 -8.11
C PRO A 43 2.53 -8.91 -9.47
N ASN A 44 3.49 -9.81 -9.71
CA ASN A 44 3.40 -10.72 -10.84
C ASN A 44 2.00 -11.30 -10.78
N ALA A 45 1.13 -10.88 -11.71
CA ALA A 45 -0.28 -11.21 -11.65
C ALA A 45 -0.39 -12.73 -11.68
N ILE A 46 -0.63 -13.34 -10.52
CA ILE A 46 -0.76 -14.79 -10.40
C ILE A 46 -2.06 -15.14 -11.11
N ASP A 47 -1.97 -15.92 -12.17
CA ASP A 47 -3.13 -16.38 -12.92
C ASP A 47 -3.89 -17.42 -12.08
N TRP A 48 -4.76 -16.94 -11.20
CA TRP A 48 -5.66 -17.76 -10.38
C TRP A 48 -6.96 -18.09 -11.13
N ARG A 49 -7.25 -17.37 -12.22
CA ARG A 49 -8.45 -17.60 -13.03
C ARG A 49 -8.31 -18.88 -13.84
N MET A 50 -9.37 -19.69 -13.81
CA MET A 50 -9.46 -20.88 -14.67
C MET A 50 -9.90 -20.46 -16.08
N LYS A 51 -8.96 -20.40 -17.04
CA LYS A 51 -9.23 -20.01 -18.44
C LYS A 51 -10.02 -21.08 -19.21
N ASP A 52 -9.69 -22.36 -19.01
CA ASP A 52 -10.30 -23.48 -19.74
C ASP A 52 -11.13 -24.37 -18.81
N ARG A 53 -12.45 -24.15 -18.75
CA ARG A 53 -13.37 -25.04 -18.00
C ARG A 53 -13.81 -26.21 -18.88
N LEU A 54 -13.06 -27.31 -18.81
CA LEU A 54 -13.45 -28.59 -19.41
C LEU A 54 -14.58 -29.26 -18.61
N LYS A 55 -15.48 -29.96 -19.28
CA LYS A 55 -16.56 -30.71 -18.62
C LYS A 55 -16.62 -32.15 -19.11
N THR A 56 -16.91 -33.07 -18.19
CA THR A 56 -17.21 -34.47 -18.52
C THR A 56 -18.67 -34.61 -18.97
N VAL A 57 -18.90 -34.69 -20.28
CA VAL A 57 -20.24 -34.68 -20.88
C VAL A 57 -20.81 -36.09 -21.12
N SER A 58 -19.94 -37.06 -21.41
CA SER A 58 -20.35 -38.43 -21.73
C SER A 58 -19.49 -39.45 -20.96
N ALA A 59 -20.09 -40.58 -20.59
CA ALA A 59 -19.42 -41.66 -19.88
C ALA A 59 -19.75 -43.03 -20.49
N ALA A 60 -18.73 -43.86 -20.69
CA ALA A 60 -18.84 -45.27 -21.06
C ALA A 60 -18.57 -46.14 -19.83
N LEU A 61 -19.51 -47.01 -19.49
CA LEU A 61 -19.39 -47.99 -18.42
C LEU A 61 -19.23 -49.37 -19.07
N VAL A 62 -17.99 -49.82 -19.27
CA VAL A 62 -17.63 -51.10 -19.87
C VAL A 62 -17.41 -52.12 -18.76
N ILE A 63 -18.27 -53.13 -18.70
CA ILE A 63 -18.31 -54.12 -17.64
C ILE A 63 -18.10 -55.50 -18.27
N CYS A 64 -16.99 -56.15 -17.97
CA CYS A 64 -16.62 -57.47 -18.46
C CYS A 64 -16.52 -58.45 -17.27
N LEU A 65 -17.63 -59.13 -16.94
CA LEU A 65 -17.74 -59.99 -15.75
C LEU A 65 -17.98 -61.47 -16.06
N ASN A 66 -18.64 -61.81 -17.17
CA ASN A 66 -18.98 -63.20 -17.55
C ASN A 66 -19.40 -64.08 -16.35
N ILE A 67 -20.44 -63.62 -15.65
CA ILE A 67 -20.84 -64.15 -14.34
C ILE A 67 -21.04 -65.67 -14.38
N GLY A 68 -20.30 -66.37 -13.52
CA GLY A 68 -20.33 -67.83 -13.39
C GLY A 68 -19.16 -68.55 -14.08
N THR A 69 -18.32 -67.85 -14.84
CA THR A 69 -17.10 -68.41 -15.43
C THR A 69 -15.89 -67.57 -15.04
N ASP A 70 -14.99 -68.14 -14.24
CA ASP A 70 -13.79 -67.44 -13.79
C ASP A 70 -12.70 -67.43 -14.88
N PRO A 71 -11.93 -66.33 -15.02
CA PRO A 71 -10.83 -66.25 -15.97
C PRO A 71 -9.66 -67.17 -15.56
N PRO A 72 -8.90 -67.69 -16.53
CA PRO A 72 -7.93 -68.78 -16.32
C PRO A 72 -6.70 -68.40 -15.49
N ASP A 73 -6.42 -67.11 -15.32
CA ASP A 73 -5.21 -66.57 -14.68
C ASP A 73 -5.45 -66.07 -13.24
N ILE A 74 -6.67 -66.22 -12.72
CA ILE A 74 -7.08 -65.78 -11.39
C ILE A 74 -7.68 -66.97 -10.63
N ILE A 75 -7.06 -67.34 -9.51
CA ILE A 75 -7.58 -68.37 -8.60
C ILE A 75 -8.32 -67.65 -7.47
N LYS A 76 -9.64 -67.86 -7.37
CA LYS A 76 -10.46 -67.29 -6.29
C LYS A 76 -10.43 -68.20 -5.05
N PRO A 77 -10.15 -67.66 -3.85
CA PRO A 77 -10.27 -68.42 -2.60
C PRO A 77 -11.75 -68.68 -2.24
N ASP A 78 -12.06 -69.74 -1.50
CA ASP A 78 -13.40 -69.98 -0.95
C ASP A 78 -13.38 -69.80 0.58
N PRO A 79 -14.08 -68.82 1.17
CA PRO A 79 -14.98 -67.84 0.54
C PRO A 79 -14.27 -66.64 -0.13
N CYS A 80 -14.77 -66.22 -1.30
CA CYS A 80 -14.36 -65.02 -2.03
C CYS A 80 -15.34 -63.85 -1.78
N CYS A 81 -14.94 -62.63 -2.15
CA CYS A 81 -15.87 -61.51 -2.37
C CYS A 81 -16.98 -61.91 -3.36
N LYS A 82 -18.21 -61.45 -3.11
CA LYS A 82 -19.41 -61.77 -3.93
C LYS A 82 -20.18 -60.55 -4.40
N LEU A 83 -19.92 -59.39 -3.81
CA LEU A 83 -20.61 -58.14 -4.10
C LEU A 83 -19.87 -57.38 -5.21
N GLU A 84 -20.62 -56.93 -6.20
CA GLU A 84 -20.12 -56.05 -7.27
C GLU A 84 -21.12 -54.91 -7.47
N CYS A 85 -20.68 -53.66 -7.38
CA CYS A 85 -21.57 -52.49 -7.36
C CYS A 85 -22.69 -52.61 -6.32
N TRP A 86 -22.38 -53.25 -5.18
CA TRP A 86 -23.30 -53.59 -4.08
C TRP A 86 -24.42 -54.59 -4.44
N VAL A 87 -24.26 -55.35 -5.53
CA VAL A 87 -25.16 -56.45 -5.93
C VAL A 87 -24.48 -57.77 -5.63
N ASP A 88 -25.17 -58.68 -4.92
CA ASP A 88 -24.68 -60.06 -4.77
C ASP A 88 -24.90 -60.82 -6.08
N ILE A 89 -23.78 -61.11 -6.75
CA ILE A 89 -23.76 -61.79 -8.04
C ILE A 89 -24.20 -63.25 -7.91
N SER A 90 -24.00 -63.87 -6.74
CA SER A 90 -24.34 -65.29 -6.51
C SER A 90 -25.82 -65.52 -6.19
N ALA A 91 -26.54 -64.47 -5.79
CA ALA A 91 -27.92 -64.55 -5.32
C ALA A 91 -28.98 -64.54 -6.45
N GLN A 92 -28.60 -64.22 -7.70
CA GLN A 92 -29.53 -64.06 -8.82
C GLN A 92 -28.99 -64.70 -10.11
N PRO A 93 -29.85 -65.00 -11.12
CA PRO A 93 -29.38 -65.48 -12.43
C PRO A 93 -28.42 -64.49 -13.10
N SER A 94 -27.37 -65.01 -13.76
CA SER A 94 -26.23 -64.24 -14.30
C SER A 94 -26.62 -63.03 -15.15
N ALA A 95 -27.57 -63.18 -16.08
CA ALA A 95 -28.02 -62.07 -16.94
C ALA A 95 -28.69 -60.93 -16.15
N LYS A 96 -29.50 -61.28 -15.14
CA LYS A 96 -30.20 -60.30 -14.29
C LYS A 96 -29.25 -59.64 -13.30
N ALA A 97 -28.29 -60.41 -12.77
CA ALA A 97 -27.22 -59.88 -11.92
C ALA A 97 -26.40 -58.84 -12.71
N LEU A 98 -25.99 -59.15 -13.95
CA LEU A 98 -25.21 -58.24 -14.79
C LEU A 98 -25.96 -56.93 -15.11
N GLU A 99 -27.25 -57.01 -15.44
CA GLU A 99 -28.09 -55.83 -15.68
C GLU A 99 -28.23 -54.96 -14.42
N ASN A 100 -28.42 -55.58 -13.26
CA ASN A 100 -28.50 -54.87 -11.98
C ASN A 100 -27.17 -54.21 -11.61
N VAL A 101 -26.03 -54.89 -11.84
CA VAL A 101 -24.69 -54.31 -11.64
C VAL A 101 -24.49 -53.07 -12.52
N GLY A 102 -24.85 -53.15 -13.80
CA GLY A 102 -24.77 -52.02 -14.73
C GLY A 102 -25.64 -50.84 -14.32
N LYS A 103 -26.89 -51.12 -13.94
CA LYS A 103 -27.85 -50.11 -13.47
C LYS A 103 -27.38 -49.44 -12.17
N ASN A 104 -26.89 -50.22 -11.21
CA ASN A 104 -26.36 -49.68 -9.96
C ASN A 104 -25.11 -48.83 -10.20
N LEU A 105 -24.16 -49.29 -11.02
CA LEU A 105 -22.96 -48.51 -11.33
C LEU A 105 -23.30 -47.16 -11.96
N GLN A 106 -24.24 -47.14 -12.90
CA GLN A 106 -24.73 -45.89 -13.49
C GLN A 106 -25.31 -44.96 -12.40
N GLN A 107 -26.20 -45.48 -11.53
CA GLN A 107 -26.78 -44.68 -10.45
C GLN A 107 -25.71 -44.12 -9.51
N GLN A 108 -24.67 -44.89 -9.18
CA GLN A 108 -23.57 -44.42 -8.34
C GLN A 108 -22.82 -43.26 -9.01
N TYR A 109 -22.48 -43.35 -10.30
CA TYR A 109 -21.86 -42.24 -11.02
C TYR A 109 -22.78 -41.01 -11.17
N GLU A 110 -24.09 -41.22 -11.33
CA GLU A 110 -25.08 -40.14 -11.36
C GLU A 110 -25.11 -39.34 -10.05
N THR A 111 -24.75 -39.96 -8.91
CA THR A 111 -24.58 -39.22 -7.64
C THR A 111 -23.42 -38.22 -7.66
N LEU A 112 -22.35 -38.52 -8.42
CA LEU A 112 -21.19 -37.64 -8.59
C LEU A 112 -21.48 -36.52 -9.60
N SER A 113 -22.11 -36.88 -10.73
CA SER A 113 -22.53 -35.93 -11.76
C SER A 113 -23.79 -36.41 -12.47
N PHE A 114 -24.91 -35.78 -12.16
CA PHE A 114 -26.21 -36.07 -12.78
C PHE A 114 -26.32 -35.55 -14.23
N ARG A 115 -25.42 -34.65 -14.66
CA ARG A 115 -25.50 -34.00 -15.99
C ARG A 115 -24.80 -34.79 -17.10
N THR A 116 -23.97 -35.76 -16.73
CA THR A 116 -23.19 -36.57 -17.66
C THR A 116 -24.10 -37.66 -18.27
N ARG A 117 -23.94 -37.91 -19.58
CA ARG A 117 -24.71 -38.96 -20.27
C ARG A 117 -23.99 -40.29 -20.15
N TYR A 118 -24.57 -41.22 -19.38
CA TYR A 118 -24.02 -42.56 -19.17
C TYR A 118 -24.52 -43.54 -20.22
N LYS A 119 -23.63 -44.41 -20.68
CA LYS A 119 -23.96 -45.57 -21.52
C LYS A 119 -23.32 -46.82 -20.92
N GLN A 120 -24.15 -47.82 -20.67
CA GLN A 120 -23.72 -49.11 -20.15
C GLN A 120 -23.40 -50.08 -21.29
N TYR A 121 -22.32 -50.81 -21.14
CA TYR A 121 -21.86 -51.85 -22.05
C TYR A 121 -21.51 -53.09 -21.25
N LEU A 122 -22.44 -54.03 -21.24
CA LEU A 122 -22.38 -55.26 -20.44
C LEU A 122 -21.85 -56.38 -21.32
N ASP A 123 -20.73 -56.99 -20.91
CA ASP A 123 -19.97 -58.02 -21.61
C ASP A 123 -19.85 -57.76 -23.14
N PRO A 124 -19.29 -56.61 -23.57
CA PRO A 124 -19.25 -56.26 -24.99
C PRO A 124 -18.24 -57.09 -25.77
N HIS A 125 -18.43 -57.14 -27.10
CA HIS A 125 -17.45 -57.70 -28.03
C HIS A 125 -16.63 -56.62 -28.75
N TYR A 126 -15.56 -57.02 -29.43
CA TYR A 126 -14.58 -56.10 -30.04
C TYR A 126 -15.23 -55.07 -30.98
N GLU A 127 -16.03 -55.50 -31.95
CA GLU A 127 -16.63 -54.58 -32.93
C GLU A 127 -17.60 -53.58 -32.29
N THR A 128 -18.38 -54.00 -31.29
CA THR A 128 -19.29 -53.09 -30.57
C THR A 128 -18.47 -52.05 -29.81
N THR A 129 -17.43 -52.48 -29.10
CA THR A 129 -16.54 -51.60 -28.33
C THR A 129 -15.96 -50.49 -29.22
N ARG A 130 -15.47 -50.84 -30.42
CA ARG A 130 -14.98 -49.87 -31.42
C ARG A 130 -16.06 -48.89 -31.89
N LYS A 131 -17.23 -49.40 -32.30
CA LYS A 131 -18.35 -48.56 -32.79
C LYS A 131 -18.84 -47.60 -31.70
N PHE A 132 -18.84 -48.04 -30.44
CA PHE A 132 -19.27 -47.23 -29.31
C PHE A 132 -18.27 -46.14 -28.93
N CYS A 133 -16.98 -46.48 -28.80
CA CYS A 133 -15.95 -45.49 -28.48
C CYS A 133 -15.89 -44.37 -29.53
N THR A 134 -15.92 -44.74 -30.82
CA THR A 134 -15.94 -43.76 -31.93
C THR A 134 -17.24 -42.95 -32.00
N SER A 135 -18.38 -43.51 -31.57
CA SER A 135 -19.65 -42.78 -31.47
C SER A 135 -19.63 -41.77 -30.32
N LEU A 136 -19.06 -42.14 -29.18
CA LEU A 136 -18.93 -41.28 -28.01
C LEU A 136 -18.06 -40.05 -28.28
N ARG A 137 -16.88 -40.23 -28.90
CA ARG A 137 -16.05 -39.09 -29.31
C ARG A 137 -16.76 -38.17 -30.31
N ARG A 138 -17.42 -38.74 -31.32
CA ARG A 138 -18.25 -37.95 -32.26
C ARG A 138 -19.32 -37.11 -31.55
N SER A 139 -19.92 -37.64 -30.49
CA SER A 139 -20.94 -36.93 -29.71
C SER A 139 -20.37 -35.89 -28.74
N ALA A 140 -19.21 -36.15 -28.12
CA ALA A 140 -18.58 -35.28 -27.14
C ALA A 140 -17.77 -34.13 -27.75
N LYS A 141 -17.35 -34.24 -29.02
CA LYS A 141 -16.49 -33.24 -29.70
C LYS A 141 -15.19 -33.01 -28.89
N GLU A 142 -14.98 -31.79 -28.41
CA GLU A 142 -13.81 -31.34 -27.64
C GLU A 142 -13.99 -31.47 -26.11
N GLU A 143 -15.14 -31.96 -25.65
CA GLU A 143 -15.41 -32.14 -24.21
C GLU A 143 -14.85 -33.48 -23.69
N ARG A 144 -14.74 -33.61 -22.36
CA ARG A 144 -14.15 -34.78 -21.72
C ARG A 144 -15.10 -35.98 -21.75
N ILE A 145 -14.55 -37.17 -22.00
CA ILE A 145 -15.24 -38.46 -21.89
C ILE A 145 -14.70 -39.22 -20.68
N LEU A 146 -15.58 -39.85 -19.91
CA LEU A 146 -15.22 -40.84 -18.90
C LEU A 146 -15.30 -42.24 -19.50
N PHE A 147 -14.22 -43.03 -19.39
CA PHE A 147 -14.19 -44.43 -19.77
C PHE A 147 -13.88 -45.28 -18.54
N HIS A 148 -14.89 -45.99 -18.05
CA HIS A 148 -14.77 -46.92 -16.94
C HIS A 148 -14.71 -48.34 -17.50
N TYR A 149 -13.67 -49.08 -17.13
CA TYR A 149 -13.49 -50.48 -17.51
C TYR A 149 -13.37 -51.34 -16.27
N ASN A 150 -14.31 -52.26 -16.10
CA ASN A 150 -14.26 -53.35 -15.12
C ASN A 150 -13.94 -54.66 -15.84
N GLY A 151 -12.81 -55.28 -15.51
CA GLY A 151 -12.27 -56.47 -16.14
C GLY A 151 -12.17 -57.69 -15.22
N HIS A 152 -13.06 -57.87 -14.24
CA HIS A 152 -12.97 -59.01 -13.31
C HIS A 152 -13.31 -60.38 -13.92
N GLY A 153 -14.08 -60.42 -15.00
CA GLY A 153 -14.46 -61.65 -15.71
C GLY A 153 -13.55 -62.06 -16.85
N VAL A 154 -12.44 -61.35 -17.04
CA VAL A 154 -11.50 -61.55 -18.15
C VAL A 154 -10.07 -61.66 -17.64
N PRO A 155 -9.12 -62.15 -18.45
CA PRO A 155 -7.73 -62.22 -18.02
C PRO A 155 -7.11 -60.86 -17.69
N LYS A 156 -6.03 -60.88 -16.92
CA LYS A 156 -5.23 -59.68 -16.60
C LYS A 156 -4.71 -59.00 -17.88
N PRO A 157 -4.59 -57.67 -17.88
CA PRO A 157 -3.95 -56.94 -18.97
C PRO A 157 -2.53 -57.41 -19.26
N THR A 158 -2.19 -57.56 -20.53
CA THR A 158 -0.91 -58.08 -21.01
C THR A 158 0.22 -57.06 -20.89
N LEU A 159 1.48 -57.52 -20.77
CA LEU A 159 2.66 -56.64 -20.69
C LEU A 159 2.81 -55.72 -21.93
N SER A 160 2.31 -56.14 -23.08
CA SER A 160 2.23 -55.38 -24.34
C SER A 160 1.20 -54.25 -24.32
N GLY A 161 0.30 -54.20 -23.34
CA GLY A 161 -0.72 -53.17 -23.21
C GLY A 161 -2.00 -53.49 -23.98
N GLU A 162 -2.59 -54.66 -23.72
CA GLU A 162 -3.91 -55.04 -24.21
C GLU A 162 -4.86 -55.27 -23.03
N ILE A 163 -6.12 -54.84 -23.21
CA ILE A 163 -7.24 -55.20 -22.33
C ILE A 163 -8.10 -56.27 -23.01
N TRP A 164 -8.96 -56.96 -22.28
CA TRP A 164 -9.73 -58.08 -22.82
C TRP A 164 -11.22 -57.77 -22.88
N VAL A 165 -11.86 -58.22 -23.97
CA VAL A 165 -13.32 -58.23 -24.18
C VAL A 165 -13.74 -59.60 -24.71
N PHE A 166 -15.03 -59.82 -24.99
CA PHE A 166 -15.52 -61.12 -25.45
C PHE A 166 -15.63 -61.21 -26.98
N ASN A 167 -15.77 -62.43 -27.49
CA ASN A 167 -16.36 -62.65 -28.81
C ASN A 167 -17.89 -62.75 -28.71
N GLN A 168 -18.58 -62.77 -29.85
CA GLN A 168 -20.05 -62.73 -29.89
C GLN A 168 -20.73 -63.94 -29.20
N THR A 169 -20.02 -65.07 -29.10
CA THR A 169 -20.53 -66.31 -28.51
C THR A 169 -20.02 -66.58 -27.08
N PHE A 170 -19.26 -65.67 -26.48
CA PHE A 170 -18.65 -65.80 -25.14
C PHE A 170 -17.77 -67.05 -24.97
N THR A 171 -17.14 -67.52 -26.06
CA THR A 171 -16.25 -68.69 -26.06
C THR A 171 -14.77 -68.33 -25.98
N GLN A 172 -14.40 -67.10 -26.36
CA GLN A 172 -13.02 -66.63 -26.39
C GLN A 172 -12.90 -65.21 -25.87
N TYR A 173 -11.78 -64.93 -25.19
CA TYR A 173 -11.35 -63.58 -24.85
C TYR A 173 -10.61 -62.96 -26.03
N ILE A 174 -11.00 -61.76 -26.42
CA ILE A 174 -10.43 -61.00 -27.55
C ILE A 174 -9.60 -59.83 -27.00
N PRO A 175 -8.32 -59.70 -27.36
CA PRO A 175 -7.48 -58.59 -26.91
C PRO A 175 -7.84 -57.31 -27.67
N VAL A 176 -7.90 -56.20 -26.94
CA VAL A 176 -8.06 -54.83 -27.45
C VAL A 176 -6.77 -54.06 -27.13
N PRO A 177 -5.97 -53.70 -28.14
CA PRO A 177 -4.76 -52.92 -27.94
C PRO A 177 -5.08 -51.50 -27.45
N LEU A 178 -4.33 -51.01 -26.44
CA LEU A 178 -4.56 -49.69 -25.86
C LEU A 178 -4.38 -48.53 -26.86
N HIS A 179 -3.53 -48.69 -27.87
CA HIS A 179 -3.34 -47.66 -28.90
C HIS A 179 -4.59 -47.49 -29.78
N GLU A 180 -5.30 -48.58 -30.08
CA GLU A 180 -6.56 -48.49 -30.83
C GLU A 180 -7.66 -47.86 -29.98
N LEU A 181 -7.75 -48.27 -28.71
CA LEU A 181 -8.72 -47.71 -27.76
C LEU A 181 -8.51 -46.18 -27.61
N HIS A 182 -7.26 -45.76 -27.44
CA HIS A 182 -6.91 -44.34 -27.37
C HIS A 182 -7.30 -43.60 -28.66
N ALA A 183 -7.03 -44.18 -29.83
CA ALA A 183 -7.40 -43.60 -31.11
C ALA A 183 -8.93 -43.48 -31.30
N TRP A 184 -9.72 -44.41 -30.75
CA TRP A 184 -11.18 -44.34 -30.83
C TRP A 184 -11.77 -43.26 -29.93
N LEU A 185 -11.23 -43.11 -28.72
CA LEU A 185 -11.74 -42.18 -27.71
C LEU A 185 -11.12 -40.78 -27.79
N GLY A 186 -9.91 -40.61 -28.33
CA GLY A 186 -9.20 -39.32 -28.43
C GLY A 186 -9.00 -38.59 -27.09
N CYS A 187 -8.59 -37.32 -27.16
CA CYS A 187 -8.48 -36.40 -26.02
C CYS A 187 -9.52 -35.27 -26.14
N PRO A 188 -10.01 -34.72 -25.01
CA PRO A 188 -9.69 -35.06 -23.62
C PRO A 188 -10.50 -36.28 -23.09
N THR A 189 -9.86 -37.16 -22.32
CA THR A 189 -10.51 -38.39 -21.77
C THR A 189 -9.97 -38.72 -20.37
N ILE A 190 -10.84 -39.21 -19.48
CA ILE A 190 -10.49 -39.78 -18.18
C ILE A 190 -10.80 -41.28 -18.16
N TYR A 191 -9.83 -42.09 -17.74
CA TYR A 191 -9.92 -43.54 -17.68
C TYR A 191 -9.95 -44.04 -16.23
N VAL A 192 -10.82 -45.01 -15.95
CA VAL A 192 -10.89 -45.73 -14.68
C VAL A 192 -10.71 -47.22 -14.97
N TRP A 193 -9.63 -47.81 -14.43
CA TRP A 193 -9.21 -49.18 -14.67
C TRP A 193 -9.44 -50.03 -13.41
N GLU A 194 -10.56 -50.75 -13.37
CA GLU A 194 -10.90 -51.74 -12.34
C GLU A 194 -10.53 -53.13 -12.86
N CYS A 195 -9.29 -53.55 -12.60
CA CYS A 195 -8.84 -54.89 -12.90
C CYS A 195 -7.56 -55.23 -12.11
N ASN A 196 -7.27 -56.52 -12.05
CA ASN A 196 -5.96 -57.00 -11.61
C ASN A 196 -4.87 -56.52 -12.58
N ASN A 197 -3.67 -56.21 -12.08
CA ASN A 197 -2.55 -55.68 -12.88
C ASN A 197 -2.86 -54.36 -13.66
N ALA A 198 -3.76 -53.51 -13.14
CA ALA A 198 -4.16 -52.27 -13.80
C ALA A 198 -3.00 -51.27 -14.04
N GLY A 199 -1.96 -51.29 -13.20
CA GLY A 199 -0.78 -50.42 -13.36
C GLY A 199 -0.04 -50.63 -14.69
N ASN A 200 -0.12 -51.84 -15.25
CA ASN A 200 0.44 -52.16 -16.56
C ASN A 200 -0.32 -51.47 -17.70
N VAL A 201 -1.65 -51.31 -17.57
CA VAL A 201 -2.48 -50.53 -18.51
C VAL A 201 -2.07 -49.07 -18.47
N LEU A 202 -1.96 -48.51 -17.27
CA LEU A 202 -1.62 -47.10 -17.06
C LEU A 202 -0.27 -46.75 -17.70
N ARG A 203 0.76 -47.57 -17.44
CA ARG A 203 2.13 -47.37 -17.94
C ARG A 203 2.23 -47.45 -19.46
N ASN A 204 1.48 -48.35 -20.10
CA ASN A 204 1.48 -48.49 -21.55
C ASN A 204 0.70 -47.34 -22.22
N LEU A 205 -0.44 -46.94 -21.68
CA LEU A 205 -1.20 -45.81 -22.21
C LEU A 205 -0.45 -44.48 -22.05
N GLU A 206 0.26 -44.28 -20.94
CA GLU A 206 1.10 -43.10 -20.72
C GLU A 206 2.23 -42.99 -21.75
N ARG A 207 2.88 -44.11 -22.09
CA ARG A 207 3.87 -44.18 -23.18
C ARG A 207 3.28 -43.80 -24.54
N ILE A 208 2.04 -44.19 -24.82
CA ILE A 208 1.33 -43.84 -26.06
C ILE A 208 1.06 -42.33 -26.10
N VAL A 209 0.51 -41.77 -25.01
CA VAL A 209 0.19 -40.34 -24.91
C VAL A 209 1.45 -39.48 -25.03
N GLU A 210 2.56 -39.87 -24.40
CA GLU A 210 3.81 -39.13 -24.47
C GLU A 210 4.41 -39.16 -25.88
N ARG A 211 4.32 -40.30 -26.56
CA ARG A 211 4.70 -40.40 -27.98
C ARG A 211 3.87 -39.47 -28.85
N ASP A 212 2.55 -39.44 -28.68
CA ASP A 212 1.67 -38.56 -29.48
C ASP A 212 1.96 -37.06 -29.22
N ARG A 213 2.30 -36.68 -27.99
CA ARG A 213 2.76 -35.32 -27.66
C ARG A 213 4.03 -34.94 -28.42
N THR A 214 5.05 -35.79 -28.37
CA THR A 214 6.33 -35.51 -29.06
C THR A 214 6.16 -35.35 -30.58
N ILE A 215 5.26 -36.13 -31.19
CA ILE A 215 4.94 -36.04 -32.63
C ILE A 215 4.26 -34.70 -32.94
N GLN A 216 3.34 -34.23 -32.09
CA GLN A 216 2.64 -32.96 -32.28
C GLN A 216 3.56 -31.74 -32.08
N ASP A 217 4.46 -31.79 -31.10
CA ASP A 217 5.46 -30.74 -30.88
C ASP A 217 6.39 -30.58 -32.10
N MET A 218 6.78 -31.70 -32.73
CA MET A 218 7.54 -31.68 -33.99
C MET A 218 6.75 -31.09 -35.17
N GLN A 219 5.41 -31.16 -35.15
CA GLN A 219 4.53 -30.64 -36.20
C GLN A 219 4.09 -29.17 -35.96
N ALA A 220 4.56 -28.52 -34.90
CA ALA A 220 4.27 -27.12 -34.54
C ALA A 220 2.77 -26.75 -34.44
N VAL A 221 1.89 -27.74 -34.25
CA VAL A 221 0.45 -27.49 -34.06
C VAL A 221 0.21 -27.16 -32.58
N LYS A 222 0.12 -25.87 -32.26
CA LYS A 222 -0.19 -25.38 -30.91
C LYS A 222 -1.67 -25.58 -30.55
N THR A 223 -2.08 -26.81 -30.23
CA THR A 223 -3.38 -27.09 -29.60
C THR A 223 -3.18 -27.65 -28.20
N GLN A 224 -3.43 -26.83 -27.17
CA GLN A 224 -3.33 -27.21 -25.74
C GLN A 224 -4.24 -28.39 -25.34
N VAL A 225 -5.29 -28.68 -26.12
CA VAL A 225 -6.31 -29.72 -25.83
C VAL A 225 -5.80 -31.15 -26.11
N ALA A 226 -4.74 -31.30 -26.90
CA ALA A 226 -4.38 -32.59 -27.47
C ALA A 226 -3.76 -33.59 -26.48
N SER A 227 -3.43 -33.17 -25.26
CA SER A 227 -2.66 -33.97 -24.29
C SER A 227 -3.34 -34.25 -22.95
N ASP A 228 -4.61 -33.87 -22.76
CA ASP A 228 -5.33 -34.01 -21.49
C ASP A 228 -5.96 -35.41 -21.33
N CYS A 229 -5.09 -36.37 -21.01
CA CYS A 229 -5.44 -37.74 -20.63
C CYS A 229 -5.23 -37.91 -19.11
N ILE A 230 -6.29 -38.36 -18.41
CA ILE A 230 -6.26 -38.64 -16.96
C ILE A 230 -6.54 -40.12 -16.76
N GLN A 231 -5.84 -40.78 -15.84
CA GLN A 231 -5.99 -42.21 -15.58
C GLN A 231 -6.03 -42.49 -14.08
N LEU A 232 -6.93 -43.40 -13.67
CA LEU A 232 -7.05 -43.93 -12.33
C LEU A 232 -7.04 -45.47 -12.43
N ALA A 233 -6.08 -46.14 -11.81
CA ALA A 233 -5.93 -47.58 -11.84
C ALA A 233 -5.97 -48.19 -10.43
N ALA A 234 -6.68 -49.31 -10.31
CA ALA A 234 -7.01 -49.94 -9.04
C ALA A 234 -5.80 -50.52 -8.29
N CYS A 235 -4.78 -50.99 -9.02
CA CYS A 235 -3.58 -51.59 -8.44
C CYS A 235 -2.33 -51.29 -9.28
N SER A 236 -1.13 -51.47 -8.70
CA SER A 236 0.13 -51.26 -9.42
C SER A 236 0.54 -52.48 -10.26
N GLU A 237 1.62 -52.35 -11.04
CA GLU A 237 2.12 -53.43 -11.91
C GLU A 237 2.45 -54.69 -11.09
N GLY A 238 1.93 -55.84 -11.50
CA GLY A 238 2.11 -57.13 -10.83
C GLY A 238 1.24 -57.37 -9.59
N GLN A 239 0.40 -56.40 -9.16
CA GLN A 239 -0.48 -56.57 -8.00
C GLN A 239 -1.85 -57.15 -8.37
N LEU A 240 -2.45 -57.83 -7.39
CA LEU A 240 -3.82 -58.33 -7.45
C LEU A 240 -4.71 -57.55 -6.48
N LEU A 241 -5.99 -57.44 -6.80
CA LEU A 241 -7.01 -56.86 -5.95
C LEU A 241 -7.35 -57.80 -4.78
N PRO A 242 -7.77 -57.23 -3.64
CA PRO A 242 -8.09 -58.04 -2.45
C PRO A 242 -9.35 -58.88 -2.68
N MET A 243 -9.31 -60.16 -2.30
CA MET A 243 -10.42 -61.12 -2.44
C MET A 243 -11.10 -61.43 -1.11
N ASN A 244 -11.02 -60.52 -0.13
CA ASN A 244 -11.61 -60.72 1.19
C ASN A 244 -13.15 -60.78 1.08
N PRO A 245 -13.83 -61.81 1.63
CA PRO A 245 -15.28 -61.98 1.52
C PRO A 245 -16.10 -60.85 2.16
N ARG A 246 -15.52 -60.09 3.10
CA ARG A 246 -16.18 -58.93 3.74
C ARG A 246 -16.17 -57.65 2.90
N LEU A 247 -15.43 -57.66 1.79
CA LEU A 247 -15.30 -56.52 0.89
C LEU A 247 -16.06 -56.79 -0.41
N PRO A 248 -16.52 -55.72 -1.10
CA PRO A 248 -16.93 -55.86 -2.48
C PRO A 248 -15.73 -56.23 -3.37
N CYS A 249 -15.98 -57.00 -4.43
CA CYS A 249 -14.97 -57.32 -5.44
C CYS A 249 -14.51 -56.07 -6.19
N ASP A 250 -15.40 -55.11 -6.40
CA ASP A 250 -15.13 -53.80 -7.02
C ASP A 250 -14.72 -52.74 -5.99
N ILE A 251 -13.82 -53.08 -5.07
CA ILE A 251 -13.42 -52.18 -3.97
C ILE A 251 -12.92 -50.82 -4.46
N PHE A 252 -12.20 -50.75 -5.57
CA PHE A 252 -11.67 -49.47 -6.07
C PHE A 252 -12.79 -48.60 -6.64
N THR A 253 -13.68 -49.19 -7.44
CA THR A 253 -14.90 -48.56 -7.95
C THR A 253 -15.79 -48.10 -6.81
N SER A 254 -16.04 -48.96 -5.83
CA SER A 254 -16.81 -48.64 -4.61
C SER A 254 -16.21 -47.47 -3.83
N CYS A 255 -14.88 -47.35 -3.75
CA CYS A 255 -14.21 -46.16 -3.20
C CYS A 255 -14.47 -44.92 -4.04
N LEU A 256 -14.38 -45.02 -5.36
CA LEU A 256 -14.54 -43.88 -6.28
C LEU A 256 -15.98 -43.38 -6.39
N THR A 257 -16.99 -44.24 -6.27
CA THR A 257 -18.38 -43.89 -6.56
C THR A 257 -19.27 -43.85 -5.30
N THR A 258 -18.95 -44.63 -4.27
CA THR A 258 -19.70 -44.70 -3.00
C THR A 258 -18.77 -44.60 -1.77
N PRO A 259 -17.99 -43.50 -1.64
CA PRO A 259 -16.91 -43.40 -0.65
C PRO A 259 -17.39 -43.54 0.80
N ILE A 260 -18.56 -42.99 1.14
CA ILE A 260 -19.07 -42.99 2.51
C ILE A 260 -19.47 -44.40 2.96
N ASP A 261 -20.17 -45.16 2.11
CA ASP A 261 -20.64 -46.52 2.46
C ASP A 261 -19.45 -47.45 2.68
N ILE A 262 -18.47 -47.46 1.76
CA ILE A 262 -17.29 -48.29 1.92
C ILE A 262 -16.41 -47.86 3.11
N ALA A 263 -16.30 -46.55 3.39
CA ALA A 263 -15.54 -46.05 4.53
C ALA A 263 -16.15 -46.49 5.87
N VAL A 264 -17.48 -46.45 5.99
CA VAL A 264 -18.19 -46.90 7.20
C VAL A 264 -18.00 -48.40 7.40
N ARG A 265 -18.21 -49.21 6.36
CA ARG A 265 -18.01 -50.68 6.43
C ARG A 265 -16.56 -51.04 6.75
N PHE A 266 -15.61 -50.33 6.17
CA PHE A 266 -14.19 -50.50 6.47
C PHE A 266 -13.89 -50.20 7.94
N TYR A 267 -14.40 -49.09 8.48
CA TYR A 267 -14.21 -48.72 9.89
C TYR A 267 -14.83 -49.74 10.84
N LEU A 268 -16.07 -50.19 10.58
CA LEU A 268 -16.73 -51.25 11.34
C LEU A 268 -15.93 -52.56 11.32
N GLY A 269 -15.37 -52.91 10.15
CA GLY A 269 -14.55 -54.10 9.98
C GLY A 269 -13.20 -54.07 10.73
N GLN A 270 -12.64 -52.88 10.97
CA GLN A 270 -11.43 -52.70 11.77
C GLN A 270 -11.72 -52.70 13.28
N ASN A 271 -12.84 -52.10 13.70
CA ASN A 271 -13.17 -51.85 15.10
C ASN A 271 -14.30 -52.75 15.61
N THR A 272 -14.14 -54.07 15.43
CA THR A 272 -15.18 -55.08 15.76
C THR A 272 -15.55 -55.10 17.25
N ASN A 273 -14.62 -54.73 18.14
CA ASN A 273 -14.82 -54.81 19.60
C ASN A 273 -15.70 -53.68 20.15
N GLN A 274 -15.73 -52.51 19.50
CA GLN A 274 -16.49 -51.33 19.95
C GLN A 274 -17.86 -51.21 19.27
N THR A 275 -18.12 -52.01 18.23
CA THR A 275 -19.28 -51.87 17.33
C THR A 275 -20.19 -53.11 17.32
N HIS A 276 -20.07 -53.99 18.32
CA HIS A 276 -20.79 -55.27 18.42
C HIS A 276 -22.33 -55.18 18.30
N TYR A 277 -22.93 -53.99 18.48
CA TYR A 277 -24.37 -53.75 18.36
C TYR A 277 -24.84 -53.38 16.94
N LEU A 278 -23.93 -53.14 15.98
CA LEU A 278 -24.25 -52.82 14.59
C LEU A 278 -23.94 -54.02 13.68
N THR A 279 -24.97 -54.69 13.16
CA THR A 279 -24.84 -55.72 12.12
C THR A 279 -24.64 -55.11 10.71
N GLU A 280 -23.98 -55.84 9.79
CA GLU A 280 -23.75 -55.41 8.39
C GLU A 280 -25.06 -55.09 7.63
N SER A 281 -26.19 -55.69 8.01
CA SER A 281 -27.51 -55.46 7.42
C SER A 281 -28.24 -54.21 7.95
N THR A 282 -27.71 -53.52 8.97
CA THR A 282 -28.35 -52.39 9.68
C THR A 282 -27.64 -51.04 9.47
N VAL A 283 -26.66 -50.95 8.57
CA VAL A 283 -25.78 -49.76 8.37
C VAL A 283 -26.41 -48.68 7.47
N SER A 284 -27.74 -48.59 7.39
CA SER A 284 -28.39 -47.53 6.61
C SER A 284 -28.41 -46.22 7.39
N ILE A 285 -27.37 -45.38 7.20
CA ILE A 285 -27.31 -44.05 7.81
C ILE A 285 -28.48 -43.20 7.29
N PRO A 286 -29.29 -42.59 8.17
CA PRO A 286 -30.46 -41.82 7.75
C PRO A 286 -30.04 -40.52 7.04
N GLY A 287 -30.84 -40.13 6.04
CA GLY A 287 -30.68 -38.87 5.32
C GLY A 287 -30.28 -39.03 3.86
N ARG A 288 -29.85 -37.92 3.25
CA ARG A 288 -29.43 -37.85 1.85
C ARG A 288 -28.10 -37.13 1.73
N LEU A 289 -27.25 -37.56 0.80
CA LEU A 289 -25.90 -37.01 0.58
C LEU A 289 -25.85 -35.50 0.33
N GLN A 290 -26.93 -34.92 -0.21
CA GLN A 290 -27.04 -33.49 -0.53
C GLN A 290 -27.49 -32.65 0.68
N GLU A 291 -28.12 -33.28 1.68
CA GLU A 291 -28.76 -32.63 2.82
C GLU A 291 -27.81 -32.61 4.02
N ARG A 292 -26.98 -31.56 4.12
CA ARG A 292 -25.93 -31.41 5.15
C ARG A 292 -26.39 -31.41 6.61
N ARG A 293 -27.69 -31.28 6.85
CA ARG A 293 -28.28 -31.34 8.21
C ARG A 293 -28.62 -32.78 8.62
N THR A 294 -28.56 -33.72 7.69
CA THR A 294 -28.75 -35.14 7.98
C THR A 294 -27.40 -35.79 8.29
N PRO A 295 -27.34 -36.87 9.09
CA PRO A 295 -26.09 -37.54 9.44
C PRO A 295 -25.27 -37.96 8.21
N LEU A 296 -25.94 -38.54 7.20
CA LEU A 296 -25.29 -38.95 5.95
C LEU A 296 -24.73 -37.76 5.16
N GLY A 297 -25.51 -36.68 5.05
CA GLY A 297 -25.08 -35.47 4.34
C GLY A 297 -23.98 -34.70 5.07
N GLU A 298 -23.98 -34.70 6.40
CA GLU A 298 -22.92 -34.11 7.22
C GLU A 298 -21.60 -34.87 7.06
N LEU A 299 -21.62 -36.21 7.13
CA LEU A 299 -20.42 -37.04 6.87
C LEU A 299 -19.86 -36.82 5.47
N ASN A 300 -20.72 -36.78 4.44
CA ASN A 300 -20.28 -36.50 3.07
C ASN A 300 -19.62 -35.11 2.93
N TRP A 301 -20.12 -34.13 3.69
CA TRP A 301 -19.57 -32.79 3.69
C TRP A 301 -18.21 -32.72 4.41
N ILE A 302 -18.07 -33.39 5.57
CA ILE A 302 -16.80 -33.52 6.29
C ILE A 302 -15.77 -34.25 5.43
N PHE A 303 -16.16 -35.37 4.80
CA PHE A 303 -15.30 -36.14 3.89
C PHE A 303 -14.78 -35.27 2.74
N THR A 304 -15.66 -34.47 2.13
CA THR A 304 -15.27 -33.54 1.07
C THR A 304 -14.29 -32.48 1.58
N ALA A 305 -14.48 -31.95 2.79
CA ALA A 305 -13.58 -30.97 3.37
C ALA A 305 -12.19 -31.56 3.67
N ILE A 306 -12.13 -32.76 4.24
CA ILE A 306 -10.87 -33.44 4.59
C ILE A 306 -10.08 -33.77 3.32
N THR A 307 -10.70 -34.43 2.35
CA THR A 307 -10.02 -34.84 1.10
C THR A 307 -9.52 -33.66 0.28
N ASP A 308 -10.29 -32.58 0.18
CA ASP A 308 -9.88 -31.35 -0.50
C ASP A 308 -8.69 -30.66 0.23
N THR A 309 -8.67 -30.74 1.55
CA THR A 309 -7.59 -30.19 2.39
C THR A 309 -6.30 -30.99 2.28
N ILE A 310 -6.38 -32.31 2.30
CA ILE A 310 -5.24 -33.20 2.07
C ILE A 310 -4.62 -32.91 0.70
N ALA A 311 -5.45 -32.77 -0.34
CA ALA A 311 -4.98 -32.46 -1.68
C ALA A 311 -4.31 -31.08 -1.76
N TRP A 312 -4.90 -30.05 -1.16
CA TRP A 312 -4.35 -28.69 -1.21
C TRP A 312 -2.98 -28.57 -0.52
N ASN A 313 -2.78 -29.27 0.60
CA ASN A 313 -1.55 -29.14 1.39
C ASN A 313 -0.37 -29.90 0.77
N ASN A 314 -0.64 -30.94 -0.03
CA ASN A 314 0.39 -31.84 -0.54
C ASN A 314 0.64 -31.73 -2.05
N LEU A 315 -0.26 -31.10 -2.81
CA LEU A 315 -0.14 -31.01 -4.27
C LEU A 315 0.38 -29.64 -4.73
N PRO A 316 1.18 -29.59 -5.81
CA PRO A 316 1.49 -28.35 -6.49
C PRO A 316 0.22 -27.60 -6.92
N ARG A 317 0.24 -26.26 -6.81
CA ARG A 317 -0.93 -25.40 -7.07
C ARG A 317 -1.55 -25.59 -8.46
N SER A 318 -0.72 -25.78 -9.49
CA SER A 318 -1.17 -26.04 -10.86
C SER A 318 -1.90 -27.38 -11.00
N LEU A 319 -1.36 -28.43 -10.37
CA LEU A 319 -1.95 -29.77 -10.38
C LEU A 319 -3.27 -29.81 -9.60
N PHE A 320 -3.31 -29.15 -8.43
CA PHE A 320 -4.53 -29.02 -7.64
C PHE A 320 -5.65 -28.32 -8.43
N LYS A 321 -5.35 -27.17 -9.07
CA LYS A 321 -6.31 -26.44 -9.90
C LYS A 321 -6.86 -27.33 -11.04
N ARG A 322 -5.98 -28.09 -11.71
CA ARG A 322 -6.37 -29.02 -12.78
C ARG A 322 -7.29 -30.14 -12.30
N LEU A 323 -6.96 -30.81 -11.20
CA LEU A 323 -7.67 -32.02 -10.76
C LEU A 323 -8.88 -31.75 -9.86
N PHE A 324 -8.81 -30.74 -8.98
CA PHE A 324 -9.82 -30.51 -7.93
C PHE A 324 -10.72 -29.29 -8.18
N ARG A 325 -10.49 -28.49 -9.24
CA ARG A 325 -11.28 -27.28 -9.53
C ARG A 325 -11.81 -27.17 -10.96
N GLN A 326 -11.12 -27.72 -11.96
CA GLN A 326 -11.48 -27.55 -13.37
C GLN A 326 -12.81 -28.24 -13.76
N ASP A 327 -12.98 -29.51 -13.38
CA ASP A 327 -14.14 -30.35 -13.70
C ASP A 327 -14.68 -31.01 -12.42
N LEU A 328 -16.00 -30.91 -12.19
CA LEU A 328 -16.67 -31.45 -11.02
C LEU A 328 -16.55 -32.98 -10.92
N MET A 329 -16.63 -33.69 -12.05
CA MET A 329 -16.52 -35.16 -12.06
C MET A 329 -15.11 -35.60 -11.68
N VAL A 330 -14.09 -35.00 -12.31
CA VAL A 330 -12.68 -35.27 -12.03
C VAL A 330 -12.36 -34.95 -10.57
N ALA A 331 -12.83 -33.80 -10.06
CA ALA A 331 -12.63 -33.43 -8.66
C ALA A 331 -13.29 -34.41 -7.69
N ALA A 332 -14.44 -34.97 -8.02
CA ALA A 332 -15.07 -36.02 -7.21
C ALA A 332 -14.27 -37.31 -7.22
N LEU A 333 -13.87 -37.77 -8.40
CA LEU A 333 -13.06 -38.99 -8.55
C LEU A 333 -11.72 -38.88 -7.82
N PHE A 334 -11.02 -37.76 -7.90
CA PHE A 334 -9.73 -37.61 -7.23
C PHE A 334 -9.86 -37.45 -5.70
N ARG A 335 -10.91 -36.79 -5.19
CA ARG A 335 -11.20 -36.80 -3.74
C ARG A 335 -11.41 -38.23 -3.23
N ASN A 336 -12.19 -38.99 -3.98
CA ASN A 336 -12.53 -40.37 -3.64
C ASN A 336 -11.35 -41.33 -3.86
N PHE A 337 -10.44 -41.02 -4.79
CA PHE A 337 -9.19 -41.74 -4.99
C PHE A 337 -8.24 -41.63 -3.78
N LEU A 338 -8.27 -40.53 -3.03
CA LEU A 338 -7.50 -40.43 -1.77
C LEU A 338 -7.96 -41.47 -0.74
N LEU A 339 -9.27 -41.75 -0.69
CA LEU A 339 -9.81 -42.81 0.15
C LEU A 339 -9.37 -44.19 -0.35
N SER A 340 -9.35 -44.42 -1.67
CA SER A 340 -8.89 -45.70 -2.21
C SER A 340 -7.40 -45.95 -1.91
N GLN A 341 -6.55 -44.92 -1.94
CA GLN A 341 -5.16 -45.01 -1.48
C GLN A 341 -5.07 -45.49 -0.03
N ARG A 342 -5.97 -45.04 0.86
CA ARG A 342 -5.98 -45.45 2.26
C ARG A 342 -6.47 -46.89 2.45
N LEU A 343 -7.63 -47.24 1.86
CA LEU A 343 -8.26 -48.55 2.02
C LEU A 343 -7.46 -49.67 1.35
N LEU A 344 -7.09 -49.50 0.08
CA LEU A 344 -6.37 -50.55 -0.65
C LEU A 344 -4.99 -50.80 -0.06
N ARG A 345 -4.32 -49.75 0.45
CA ARG A 345 -3.00 -49.88 1.09
C ARG A 345 -3.07 -50.74 2.34
N PHE A 346 -4.13 -50.64 3.13
CA PHE A 346 -4.37 -51.51 4.28
C PHE A 346 -4.45 -52.99 3.87
N TYR A 347 -5.03 -53.28 2.71
CA TYR A 347 -5.10 -54.63 2.13
C TYR A 347 -3.91 -55.02 1.24
N GLY A 348 -2.79 -54.29 1.30
CA GLY A 348 -1.56 -54.61 0.56
C GLY A 348 -1.59 -54.25 -0.94
N CYS A 349 -2.63 -53.55 -1.41
CA CYS A 349 -2.78 -53.10 -2.79
C CYS A 349 -2.45 -51.59 -2.92
N LYS A 350 -1.80 -51.18 -4.01
CA LYS A 350 -1.45 -49.76 -4.26
C LYS A 350 -2.16 -49.23 -5.51
N PRO A 351 -3.20 -48.39 -5.36
CA PRO A 351 -3.80 -47.72 -6.51
C PRO A 351 -2.86 -46.63 -7.05
N VAL A 352 -2.92 -46.39 -8.36
CA VAL A 352 -2.03 -45.46 -9.07
C VAL A 352 -2.82 -44.56 -10.02
N SER A 353 -2.36 -43.31 -10.20
CA SER A 353 -3.00 -42.32 -11.06
C SER A 353 -2.00 -41.70 -12.05
N SER A 354 -2.49 -41.19 -13.17
CA SER A 354 -1.75 -40.29 -14.06
C SER A 354 -2.61 -39.03 -14.28
N PRO A 355 -2.18 -37.83 -13.86
CA PRO A 355 -0.90 -37.51 -13.22
C PRO A 355 -0.67 -38.23 -11.89
N LEU A 356 0.59 -38.53 -11.58
CA LEU A 356 0.98 -39.22 -10.35
C LEU A 356 0.72 -38.35 -9.12
N LEU A 357 -0.02 -38.89 -8.16
CA LEU A 357 -0.18 -38.30 -6.83
C LEU A 357 0.83 -38.90 -5.84
N PRO A 358 1.31 -38.10 -4.86
CA PRO A 358 2.06 -38.64 -3.73
C PRO A 358 1.20 -39.63 -2.90
N GLU A 359 1.85 -40.38 -2.03
CA GLU A 359 1.16 -41.28 -1.10
C GLU A 359 0.53 -40.46 0.03
N LEU A 360 -0.81 -40.35 0.07
CA LEU A 360 -1.54 -39.44 0.98
C LEU A 360 -2.33 -40.15 2.08
N TYR A 361 -2.13 -41.46 2.26
CA TYR A 361 -2.87 -42.26 3.25
C TYR A 361 -2.43 -41.99 4.70
N HIS A 362 -1.24 -41.44 4.93
CA HIS A 362 -0.66 -41.20 6.26
C HIS A 362 -0.93 -39.78 6.80
N SER A 363 -1.81 -39.01 6.16
CA SER A 363 -2.16 -37.66 6.63
C SER A 363 -2.93 -37.72 7.94
N SER A 364 -2.56 -36.88 8.92
CA SER A 364 -3.26 -36.75 10.21
C SER A 364 -4.73 -36.32 10.09
N LEU A 365 -5.13 -35.73 8.96
CA LEU A 365 -6.53 -35.37 8.72
C LEU A 365 -7.44 -36.59 8.59
N TRP A 366 -6.89 -37.77 8.31
CA TRP A 366 -7.65 -39.02 8.35
C TRP A 366 -8.05 -39.43 9.77
N ASP A 367 -7.27 -39.06 10.79
CA ASP A 367 -7.64 -39.29 12.20
C ASP A 367 -8.87 -38.45 12.57
N SER A 368 -8.97 -37.24 12.00
CA SER A 368 -10.16 -36.38 12.18
C SER A 368 -11.40 -36.94 11.45
N TRP A 369 -11.21 -37.62 10.32
CA TRP A 369 -12.29 -38.35 9.65
C TRP A 369 -12.79 -39.52 10.50
N ASP A 370 -11.88 -40.31 11.05
CA ASP A 370 -12.22 -41.46 11.88
C ASP A 370 -13.00 -41.03 13.13
N LEU A 371 -12.56 -39.96 13.80
CA LEU A 371 -13.29 -39.39 14.95
C LEU A 371 -14.68 -38.87 14.58
N ALA A 372 -14.83 -38.21 13.43
CA ALA A 372 -16.13 -37.73 12.97
C ALA A 372 -17.09 -38.89 12.64
N LEU A 373 -16.56 -39.95 12.06
CA LEU A 373 -17.30 -41.17 11.74
C LEU A 373 -17.72 -41.91 13.01
N GLU A 374 -16.80 -42.10 13.97
CA GLU A 374 -17.07 -42.71 15.28
C GLU A 374 -18.20 -41.98 16.03
N ASN A 375 -18.11 -40.65 16.13
CA ASN A 375 -19.12 -39.84 16.79
C ASN A 375 -20.50 -39.92 16.12
N CYS A 376 -20.55 -40.13 14.80
CA CYS A 376 -21.80 -40.34 14.07
C CYS A 376 -22.37 -41.74 14.34
N LEU A 377 -21.52 -42.78 14.30
CA LEU A 377 -21.91 -44.17 14.55
C LEU A 377 -22.37 -44.41 15.99
N CYS A 378 -21.77 -43.75 16.98
CA CYS A 378 -22.21 -43.84 18.38
C CYS A 378 -23.64 -43.30 18.60
N GLN A 379 -24.10 -42.37 17.77
CA GLN A 379 -25.45 -41.81 17.86
C GLN A 379 -26.50 -42.67 17.13
N LEU A 380 -26.07 -43.53 16.21
CA LEU A 380 -26.98 -44.29 15.34
C LEU A 380 -27.84 -45.30 16.09
N SER A 381 -27.34 -45.93 17.16
CA SER A 381 -28.12 -46.85 17.99
C SER A 381 -29.32 -46.14 18.65
N ASP A 382 -29.08 -44.94 19.19
CA ASP A 382 -30.11 -44.14 19.87
C ASP A 382 -31.16 -43.61 18.88
N ILE A 383 -30.74 -43.24 17.67
CA ILE A 383 -31.62 -42.69 16.62
C ILE A 383 -32.52 -43.79 16.02
N LEU A 384 -31.97 -44.99 15.79
CA LEU A 384 -32.71 -46.11 15.19
C LEU A 384 -33.68 -46.77 16.18
N VAL A 385 -33.38 -46.81 17.48
CA VAL A 385 -34.26 -47.41 18.51
C VAL A 385 -35.40 -46.45 18.91
N GLY A 386 -35.20 -45.14 18.79
CA GLY A 386 -36.19 -44.12 19.14
C GLY A 386 -37.34 -43.92 18.15
N SER A 387 -37.40 -44.66 17.03
CA SER A 387 -38.48 -44.53 16.04
C SER A 387 -39.79 -45.20 16.44
N ASP A 388 -39.76 -46.10 17.43
CA ASP A 388 -40.85 -47.07 17.66
C ASP A 388 -41.67 -46.82 18.94
N THR A 389 -41.31 -45.83 19.78
CA THR A 389 -42.07 -45.50 21.00
C THR A 389 -42.39 -44.00 21.11
N GLU A 390 -43.64 -43.70 21.48
CA GLU A 390 -44.24 -42.37 21.50
C GLU A 390 -43.38 -41.29 22.19
N GLY A 391 -43.07 -40.21 21.47
CA GLY A 391 -43.09 -38.86 22.03
C GLY A 391 -41.80 -38.05 22.15
N SER A 392 -40.59 -38.60 21.95
CA SER A 392 -39.39 -37.74 21.87
C SER A 392 -38.26 -38.37 21.07
N MET A 393 -38.23 -38.11 19.77
CA MET A 393 -37.08 -38.38 18.92
C MET A 393 -35.90 -37.53 19.42
N ARG A 394 -34.87 -38.14 20.02
CA ARG A 394 -33.65 -37.43 20.41
C ARG A 394 -33.05 -36.80 19.14
N SER A 395 -32.92 -35.48 19.10
CA SER A 395 -32.41 -34.77 17.93
C SER A 395 -30.94 -35.11 17.70
N PHE A 396 -30.60 -35.47 16.45
CA PHE A 396 -29.23 -35.72 16.02
C PHE A 396 -28.30 -34.56 16.40
N ARG A 397 -27.17 -34.87 17.03
CA ARG A 397 -26.17 -33.88 17.43
C ARG A 397 -25.10 -33.77 16.34
N HIS A 398 -25.04 -32.59 15.73
CA HIS A 398 -24.03 -32.25 14.73
C HIS A 398 -22.59 -32.36 15.27
N SER A 399 -21.67 -32.68 14.36
CA SER A 399 -20.24 -32.80 14.64
C SER A 399 -19.62 -31.44 14.97
N THR A 400 -18.66 -31.43 15.89
CA THR A 400 -17.87 -30.22 16.21
C THR A 400 -16.75 -29.97 15.21
N PHE A 401 -16.51 -30.87 14.25
CA PHE A 401 -15.39 -30.83 13.30
C PHE A 401 -15.13 -29.43 12.72
N PHE A 402 -16.15 -28.77 12.15
CA PHE A 402 -15.96 -27.44 11.56
C PHE A 402 -15.67 -26.36 12.61
N ALA A 403 -16.23 -26.45 13.81
CA ALA A 403 -15.96 -25.51 14.88
C ALA A 403 -14.52 -25.65 15.40
N ASP A 404 -14.02 -26.89 15.50
CA ASP A 404 -12.67 -27.21 15.95
C ASP A 404 -11.63 -26.74 14.92
N GLN A 405 -11.87 -26.99 13.63
CA GLN A 405 -11.00 -26.53 12.54
C GLN A 405 -10.95 -25.01 12.40
N LEU A 406 -12.08 -24.30 12.61
CA LEU A 406 -12.06 -22.84 12.67
C LEU A 406 -11.25 -22.32 13.87
N THR A 407 -11.25 -23.05 14.98
CA THR A 407 -10.45 -22.69 16.17
C THR A 407 -8.96 -22.92 15.92
N ALA A 408 -8.58 -24.01 15.24
CA ALA A 408 -7.21 -24.23 14.79
C ALA A 408 -6.73 -23.11 13.86
N PHE A 409 -7.58 -22.69 12.91
CA PHE A 409 -7.28 -21.58 12.01
C PHE A 409 -7.11 -20.25 12.76
N GLU A 410 -7.92 -20.01 13.79
CA GLU A 410 -7.81 -18.84 14.66
C GLU A 410 -6.46 -18.81 15.42
N ILE A 411 -6.05 -19.94 16.00
CA ILE A 411 -4.74 -20.09 16.67
C ILE A 411 -3.60 -19.86 15.68
N TYR A 412 -3.74 -20.33 14.44
CA TYR A 412 -2.77 -20.04 13.39
C TYR A 412 -2.64 -18.53 13.15
N LEU A 413 -3.74 -17.79 13.02
CA LEU A 413 -3.73 -16.34 12.76
C LEU A 413 -3.05 -15.53 13.86
N ASP A 414 -3.21 -15.96 15.11
CA ASP A 414 -2.55 -15.34 16.27
C ASP A 414 -1.01 -15.48 16.20
N ARG A 415 -0.49 -16.51 15.50
CA ARG A 415 0.95 -16.78 15.33
C ARG A 415 1.50 -16.45 13.94
N ALA A 416 0.63 -16.22 12.96
CA ALA A 416 0.97 -16.16 11.53
C ALA A 416 1.90 -15.00 11.13
N SER A 417 2.18 -14.04 12.02
CA SER A 417 3.10 -12.93 11.76
C SER A 417 4.54 -13.37 11.44
N ILE A 418 4.96 -14.55 11.91
CA ILE A 418 6.39 -14.92 11.97
C ILE A 418 6.85 -15.75 10.75
N ALA A 419 6.06 -16.72 10.27
CA ALA A 419 6.57 -17.75 9.34
C ALA A 419 6.06 -17.65 7.88
N LYS A 420 4.97 -16.89 7.61
CA LYS A 420 4.32 -16.78 6.27
C LYS A 420 4.04 -18.14 5.57
N GLU A 421 3.84 -19.21 6.33
CA GLU A 421 3.47 -20.51 5.78
C GLU A 421 1.98 -20.57 5.43
N PRO A 422 1.54 -21.35 4.43
CA PRO A 422 0.11 -21.45 4.12
C PRO A 422 -0.63 -22.23 5.21
N PRO A 423 -1.76 -21.72 5.75
CA PRO A 423 -2.55 -22.44 6.75
C PRO A 423 -3.20 -23.70 6.17
N THR A 424 -3.12 -24.79 6.93
CA THR A 424 -3.66 -26.09 6.55
C THR A 424 -5.18 -26.08 6.45
N GLU A 425 -5.88 -25.28 7.25
CA GLU A 425 -7.34 -25.24 7.37
C GLU A 425 -8.03 -24.41 6.28
N LEU A 426 -7.27 -23.71 5.43
CA LEU A 426 -7.83 -22.73 4.49
C LEU A 426 -8.89 -23.32 3.51
N PRO A 427 -8.74 -24.54 2.96
CA PRO A 427 -9.79 -25.20 2.19
C PRO A 427 -11.03 -25.55 3.02
N ILE A 428 -10.86 -25.86 4.31
CA ILE A 428 -11.97 -26.12 5.24
C ILE A 428 -12.77 -24.85 5.46
N VAL A 429 -12.10 -23.70 5.63
CA VAL A 429 -12.77 -22.39 5.73
C VAL A 429 -13.68 -22.15 4.52
N LEU A 430 -13.22 -22.48 3.31
CA LEU A 430 -14.03 -22.39 2.09
C LEU A 430 -15.27 -23.29 2.16
N GLN A 431 -15.15 -24.53 2.64
CA GLN A 431 -16.29 -25.42 2.82
C GLN A 431 -17.28 -24.86 3.85
N VAL A 432 -16.79 -24.23 4.92
CA VAL A 432 -17.64 -23.63 5.96
C VAL A 432 -18.43 -22.42 5.44
N LEU A 433 -17.93 -21.67 4.46
CA LEU A 433 -18.68 -20.56 3.84
C LEU A 433 -20.02 -21.01 3.24
N LEU A 434 -20.11 -22.29 2.85
CA LEU A 434 -21.33 -22.89 2.33
C LEU A 434 -22.35 -23.23 3.42
N SER A 435 -21.93 -23.25 4.70
CA SER A 435 -22.82 -23.35 5.86
C SER A 435 -23.57 -22.05 6.10
N GLN A 436 -24.70 -22.10 6.80
CA GLN A 436 -25.32 -20.90 7.39
C GLN A 436 -24.84 -20.67 8.84
N VAL A 437 -24.62 -21.75 9.60
CA VAL A 437 -24.37 -21.70 11.05
C VAL A 437 -23.03 -21.05 11.39
N HIS A 438 -21.96 -21.44 10.70
CA HIS A 438 -20.60 -20.98 10.99
C HIS A 438 -20.09 -19.94 9.99
N ARG A 439 -20.96 -19.44 9.10
CA ARG A 439 -20.57 -18.55 8.00
C ARG A 439 -19.95 -17.25 8.50
N LEU A 440 -20.59 -16.60 9.48
CA LEU A 440 -20.12 -15.32 10.00
C LEU A 440 -18.72 -15.48 10.61
N ARG A 441 -18.52 -16.49 11.47
CA ARG A 441 -17.21 -16.80 12.07
C ARG A 441 -16.15 -17.08 11.00
N ALA A 442 -16.46 -17.90 10.00
CA ALA A 442 -15.53 -18.20 8.91
C ALA A 442 -15.15 -16.96 8.10
N LEU A 443 -16.10 -16.07 7.80
CA LEU A 443 -15.82 -14.81 7.11
C LEU A 443 -14.96 -13.86 7.95
N VAL A 444 -15.18 -13.79 9.27
CA VAL A 444 -14.37 -12.96 10.18
C VAL A 444 -12.94 -13.48 10.27
N LEU A 445 -12.74 -14.79 10.35
CA LEU A 445 -11.39 -15.35 10.34
C LEU A 445 -10.73 -15.18 8.97
N LEU A 446 -11.50 -15.31 7.88
CA LEU A 446 -11.02 -15.01 6.54
C LEU A 446 -10.60 -13.55 6.39
N SER A 447 -11.35 -12.58 6.93
CA SER A 447 -10.95 -11.17 6.86
C SER A 447 -9.65 -10.90 7.61
N LYS A 448 -9.47 -11.52 8.79
CA LYS A 448 -8.19 -11.51 9.53
C LYS A 448 -7.04 -12.13 8.72
N PHE A 449 -7.30 -13.22 7.98
CA PHE A 449 -6.29 -13.84 7.12
C PHE A 449 -5.89 -12.94 5.95
N LEU A 450 -6.87 -12.35 5.25
CA LEU A 450 -6.62 -11.44 4.13
C LEU A 450 -5.92 -10.15 4.58
N ASP A 451 -6.06 -9.76 5.85
CA ASP A 451 -5.35 -8.62 6.45
C ASP A 451 -3.83 -8.83 6.54
N LEU A 452 -3.33 -10.08 6.47
CA LEU A 452 -1.89 -10.36 6.48
C LEU A 452 -1.14 -9.85 5.24
N GLY A 453 -1.86 -9.40 4.21
CA GLY A 453 -1.32 -8.73 3.03
C GLY A 453 -1.56 -9.49 1.71
N PRO A 454 -0.95 -9.03 0.59
CA PRO A 454 -1.26 -9.52 -0.75
C PRO A 454 -1.01 -11.02 -0.98
N TRP A 455 -0.04 -11.61 -0.27
CA TRP A 455 0.26 -13.04 -0.36
C TRP A 455 -0.91 -13.91 0.12
N ALA A 456 -1.58 -13.51 1.20
CA ALA A 456 -2.72 -14.23 1.76
C ALA A 456 -3.94 -14.11 0.84
N VAL A 457 -4.14 -12.93 0.24
CA VAL A 457 -5.17 -12.71 -0.79
C VAL A 457 -4.96 -13.63 -1.98
N ASN A 458 -3.74 -13.69 -2.51
CA ASN A 458 -3.41 -14.58 -3.62
C ASN A 458 -3.68 -16.05 -3.28
N LEU A 459 -3.25 -16.53 -2.10
CA LEU A 459 -3.54 -17.89 -1.66
C LEU A 459 -5.03 -18.19 -1.57
N ALA A 460 -5.84 -17.27 -1.03
CA ALA A 460 -7.29 -17.43 -0.94
C ALA A 460 -7.95 -17.49 -2.34
N LEU A 461 -7.47 -16.68 -3.29
CA LEU A 461 -7.92 -16.72 -4.68
C LEU A 461 -7.55 -18.03 -5.38
N GLU A 462 -6.34 -18.56 -5.16
CA GLU A 462 -5.90 -19.83 -5.75
C GLU A 462 -6.71 -21.04 -5.29
N ILE A 463 -7.17 -21.05 -4.03
CA ILE A 463 -8.05 -22.10 -3.49
C ILE A 463 -9.43 -22.06 -4.15
N GLY A 464 -9.84 -20.88 -4.64
CA GLY A 464 -11.10 -20.65 -5.32
C GLY A 464 -12.17 -20.03 -4.43
N ILE A 465 -11.81 -19.11 -3.54
CA ILE A 465 -12.77 -18.44 -2.65
C ILE A 465 -13.73 -17.49 -3.39
N PHE A 466 -13.27 -16.96 -4.53
CA PHE A 466 -13.91 -15.87 -5.26
C PHE A 466 -15.40 -16.12 -5.60
N PRO A 467 -15.81 -17.26 -6.19
CA PRO A 467 -17.21 -17.49 -6.56
C PRO A 467 -18.16 -17.51 -5.34
N TYR A 468 -17.65 -17.90 -4.17
CA TYR A 468 -18.45 -17.97 -2.95
C TYR A 468 -18.70 -16.56 -2.38
N VAL A 469 -17.65 -15.74 -2.30
CA VAL A 469 -17.76 -14.36 -1.82
C VAL A 469 -18.61 -13.50 -2.77
N LEU A 470 -18.48 -13.72 -4.09
CA LEU A 470 -19.33 -13.07 -5.09
C LEU A 470 -20.81 -13.40 -4.90
N LYS A 471 -21.15 -14.69 -4.71
CA LYS A 471 -22.53 -15.11 -4.46
C LYS A 471 -23.10 -14.56 -3.15
N LEU A 472 -22.25 -14.37 -2.14
CA LEU A 472 -22.67 -13.82 -0.84
C LEU A 472 -23.10 -12.34 -0.91
N LEU A 473 -22.72 -11.59 -1.95
CA LEU A 473 -23.23 -10.22 -2.16
C LEU A 473 -24.75 -10.17 -2.40
N GLN A 474 -25.35 -11.27 -2.85
CA GLN A 474 -26.80 -11.37 -3.01
C GLN A 474 -27.53 -11.69 -1.70
N SER A 475 -26.79 -11.89 -0.60
CA SER A 475 -27.39 -12.20 0.70
C SER A 475 -28.02 -10.97 1.34
N ALA A 476 -29.26 -11.12 1.84
CA ALA A 476 -29.96 -10.06 2.57
C ALA A 476 -29.51 -9.90 4.04
N ALA A 477 -28.60 -10.74 4.55
CA ALA A 477 -28.20 -10.73 5.96
C ALA A 477 -27.32 -9.50 6.29
N PRO A 478 -27.76 -8.60 7.19
CA PRO A 478 -27.04 -7.35 7.47
C PRO A 478 -25.70 -7.56 8.19
N GLU A 479 -25.59 -8.62 9.00
CA GLU A 479 -24.38 -8.98 9.76
C GLU A 479 -23.17 -9.30 8.86
N LEU A 480 -23.41 -9.69 7.60
CA LEU A 480 -22.35 -10.04 6.66
C LEU A 480 -21.70 -8.81 6.03
N ARG A 481 -22.38 -7.65 6.02
CA ARG A 481 -21.95 -6.44 5.30
C ARG A 481 -20.55 -5.94 5.69
N PRO A 482 -20.22 -5.75 6.98
CA PRO A 482 -18.92 -5.22 7.37
C PRO A 482 -17.78 -6.12 6.86
N VAL A 483 -17.96 -7.43 7.00
CA VAL A 483 -16.95 -8.44 6.65
C VAL A 483 -16.81 -8.59 5.15
N LEU A 484 -17.93 -8.57 4.40
CA LEU A 484 -17.90 -8.64 2.94
C LEU A 484 -17.27 -7.40 2.30
N VAL A 485 -17.58 -6.20 2.81
CA VAL A 485 -16.92 -4.94 2.39
C VAL A 485 -15.41 -5.06 2.57
N TYR A 486 -14.99 -5.53 3.75
CA TYR A 486 -13.57 -5.70 4.05
C TYR A 486 -12.88 -6.70 3.12
N ILE A 487 -13.46 -7.89 2.93
CA ILE A 487 -12.92 -8.92 2.02
C ILE A 487 -12.78 -8.36 0.61
N TRP A 488 -13.82 -7.70 0.08
CA TRP A 488 -13.80 -7.15 -1.27
C TRP A 488 -12.80 -6.00 -1.44
N ALA A 489 -12.61 -5.17 -0.42
CA ALA A 489 -11.55 -4.17 -0.43
C ALA A 489 -10.17 -4.82 -0.56
N ARG A 490 -9.91 -5.91 0.19
CA ARG A 490 -8.63 -6.66 0.07
C ARG A 490 -8.47 -7.34 -1.29
N LEU A 491 -9.53 -7.94 -1.84
CA LEU A 491 -9.48 -8.60 -3.15
C LEU A 491 -9.15 -7.62 -4.28
N LEU A 492 -9.87 -6.49 -4.34
CA LEU A 492 -9.68 -5.48 -5.40
C LEU A 492 -8.39 -4.68 -5.26
N ALA A 493 -7.82 -4.58 -4.05
CA ALA A 493 -6.51 -3.98 -3.85
C ALA A 493 -5.38 -4.79 -4.48
N VAL A 494 -5.58 -6.11 -4.68
CA VAL A 494 -4.58 -7.02 -5.26
C VAL A 494 -4.88 -7.33 -6.73
N ASP A 495 -6.14 -7.62 -7.09
CA ASP A 495 -6.52 -7.97 -8.46
C ASP A 495 -7.72 -7.16 -8.96
N GLY A 496 -7.42 -6.20 -9.84
CA GLY A 496 -8.42 -5.36 -10.51
C GLY A 496 -9.26 -6.10 -11.57
N SER A 497 -8.90 -7.31 -12.00
CA SER A 497 -9.66 -8.04 -13.01
C SER A 497 -11.09 -8.39 -12.57
N CYS A 498 -11.34 -8.42 -11.25
CA CYS A 498 -12.62 -8.76 -10.63
C CYS A 498 -13.78 -7.80 -11.00
N GLN A 499 -13.48 -6.65 -11.60
CA GLN A 499 -14.47 -5.67 -12.08
C GLN A 499 -15.55 -6.29 -12.99
N ALA A 500 -15.15 -7.13 -13.94
CA ALA A 500 -16.08 -7.69 -14.92
C ALA A 500 -17.14 -8.60 -14.27
N ASP A 501 -16.73 -9.35 -13.25
CA ASP A 501 -17.59 -10.27 -12.50
C ASP A 501 -18.59 -9.50 -11.60
N LEU A 502 -18.14 -8.41 -10.97
CA LEU A 502 -19.00 -7.51 -10.18
C LEU A 502 -20.09 -6.86 -11.03
N LEU A 503 -19.78 -6.48 -12.28
CA LEU A 503 -20.77 -5.90 -13.19
C LEU A 503 -21.80 -6.94 -13.62
N LYS A 504 -21.35 -8.15 -13.96
CA LYS A 504 -22.20 -9.23 -14.47
C LYS A 504 -23.30 -9.63 -13.48
N ASP A 505 -22.96 -9.74 -12.20
CA ASP A 505 -23.88 -10.15 -11.13
C ASP A 505 -24.52 -8.96 -10.39
N ASN A 506 -24.35 -7.73 -10.90
CA ASN A 506 -24.81 -6.49 -10.26
C ASN A 506 -24.33 -6.31 -8.81
N GLY A 507 -23.14 -6.83 -8.48
CA GLY A 507 -22.57 -6.80 -7.13
C GLY A 507 -22.15 -5.40 -6.67
N PHE A 508 -21.84 -4.48 -7.58
CA PHE A 508 -21.47 -3.11 -7.25
C PHE A 508 -22.58 -2.33 -6.53
N ALA A 509 -23.86 -2.67 -6.79
CA ALA A 509 -25.01 -2.05 -6.14
C ALA A 509 -25.01 -2.29 -4.62
N TYR A 510 -24.47 -3.42 -4.16
CA TYR A 510 -24.32 -3.73 -2.73
C TYR A 510 -23.47 -2.70 -2.01
N PHE A 511 -22.31 -2.35 -2.58
CA PHE A 511 -21.39 -1.37 -1.99
C PHE A 511 -21.93 0.06 -2.12
N PHE A 512 -22.62 0.36 -3.22
CA PHE A 512 -23.28 1.66 -3.40
C PHE A 512 -24.34 1.94 -2.32
N GLN A 513 -25.18 0.95 -1.99
CA GLN A 513 -26.21 1.11 -0.94
C GLN A 513 -25.62 1.45 0.43
N ILE A 514 -24.44 0.90 0.76
CA ILE A 514 -23.72 1.19 2.00
C ILE A 514 -23.09 2.59 1.94
N PHE A 515 -22.55 2.97 0.78
CA PHE A 515 -21.94 4.28 0.55
C PHE A 515 -22.95 5.44 0.63
N SER A 516 -24.12 5.30 0.00
CA SER A 516 -25.18 6.34 -0.05
C SER A 516 -25.98 6.49 1.24
N SER A 517 -25.64 5.74 2.30
CA SER A 517 -26.36 5.70 3.58
C SER A 517 -27.79 5.13 3.50
N GLY A 518 -28.12 4.39 2.44
CA GLY A 518 -29.40 3.69 2.29
C GLY A 518 -29.58 2.49 3.23
N CYS A 519 -28.55 2.14 4.00
CA CYS A 519 -28.62 1.06 4.98
C CYS A 519 -27.72 1.34 6.20
N ALA A 520 -28.30 1.25 7.40
CA ALA A 520 -27.53 1.30 8.64
C ALA A 520 -26.68 0.03 8.77
N LEU A 521 -25.38 0.22 9.02
CA LEU A 521 -24.49 -0.85 9.48
C LEU A 521 -24.74 -1.05 10.99
N PRO A 522 -24.62 -2.28 11.52
CA PRO A 522 -24.61 -2.49 12.97
C PRO A 522 -23.49 -1.64 13.59
N PRO A 523 -23.66 -1.10 14.81
CA PRO A 523 -22.56 -0.49 15.54
C PRO A 523 -21.50 -1.55 15.82
N SER A 524 -20.51 -1.67 14.94
CA SER A 524 -19.40 -2.60 15.12
C SER A 524 -18.33 -1.96 15.98
N ASN A 525 -17.83 -2.69 16.98
CA ASN A 525 -16.70 -2.31 17.84
C ASN A 525 -15.35 -2.15 17.11
N ILE A 526 -15.34 -2.18 15.78
CA ILE A 526 -14.14 -2.13 14.95
C ILE A 526 -14.10 -0.76 14.28
N GLY A 527 -13.09 0.05 14.61
CA GLY A 527 -12.91 1.44 14.16
C GLY A 527 -12.60 1.62 12.66
N PHE A 528 -13.15 0.75 11.79
CA PHE A 528 -12.97 0.86 10.35
C PHE A 528 -14.06 1.70 9.68
N ASP A 529 -13.62 2.53 8.74
CA ASP A 529 -14.52 3.33 7.92
C ASP A 529 -15.00 2.55 6.69
N TYR A 530 -16.02 1.73 6.89
CA TYR A 530 -16.61 0.91 5.82
C TYR A 530 -17.08 1.74 4.62
N LYS A 531 -17.51 3.00 4.83
CA LYS A 531 -17.86 3.91 3.74
C LYS A 531 -16.66 4.25 2.85
N ALA A 532 -15.48 4.45 3.45
CA ALA A 532 -14.25 4.71 2.69
C ALA A 532 -13.82 3.46 1.92
N MET A 533 -13.96 2.27 2.51
CA MET A 533 -13.75 0.99 1.79
C MET A 533 -14.72 0.83 0.61
N CYS A 534 -16.00 1.15 0.78
CA CYS A 534 -16.96 1.14 -0.34
C CYS A 534 -16.58 2.15 -1.43
N ALA A 535 -16.15 3.36 -1.06
CA ALA A 535 -15.65 4.34 -2.03
C ALA A 535 -14.42 3.83 -2.78
N PHE A 536 -13.49 3.16 -2.10
CA PHE A 536 -12.36 2.46 -2.71
C PHE A 536 -12.78 1.35 -3.69
N ILE A 537 -13.72 0.49 -3.28
CA ILE A 537 -14.25 -0.60 -4.13
C ILE A 537 -14.87 -0.02 -5.40
N LEU A 538 -15.68 1.05 -5.28
CA LEU A 538 -16.32 1.71 -6.41
C LEU A 538 -15.29 2.44 -7.30
N THR A 539 -14.27 3.05 -6.71
CA THR A 539 -13.14 3.64 -7.45
C THR A 539 -12.42 2.58 -8.28
N SER A 540 -12.07 1.46 -7.64
CA SER A 540 -11.42 0.31 -8.27
C SER A 540 -12.31 -0.33 -9.33
N PHE A 541 -13.64 -0.30 -9.15
CA PHE A 541 -14.61 -0.79 -10.13
C PHE A 541 -14.65 0.06 -11.40
N CYS A 542 -14.55 1.39 -11.28
CA CYS A 542 -14.56 2.32 -12.42
C CYS A 542 -13.22 2.44 -13.16
N ARG A 543 -12.10 2.10 -12.51
CA ARG A 543 -10.73 2.27 -13.05
C ARG A 543 -10.58 1.62 -14.42
N ASP A 544 -10.34 2.46 -15.44
CA ASP A 544 -10.13 2.08 -16.84
C ASP A 544 -11.21 1.16 -17.45
N PHE A 545 -12.43 1.13 -16.89
CA PHE A 545 -13.50 0.20 -17.30
C PHE A 545 -14.84 0.92 -17.61
N LYS A 546 -15.05 1.26 -18.88
CA LYS A 546 -16.22 2.04 -19.35
C LYS A 546 -17.60 1.45 -18.97
N PRO A 547 -17.85 0.13 -19.09
CA PRO A 547 -19.14 -0.45 -18.69
C PRO A 547 -19.46 -0.19 -17.20
N ALA A 548 -18.47 -0.29 -16.31
CA ALA A 548 -18.65 0.06 -14.90
C ALA A 548 -18.94 1.56 -14.70
N GLN A 549 -18.21 2.45 -15.40
CA GLN A 549 -18.47 3.89 -15.34
C GLN A 549 -19.93 4.22 -15.74
N THR A 550 -20.46 3.58 -16.78
CA THR A 550 -21.86 3.78 -17.18
C THR A 550 -22.85 3.31 -16.12
N ALA A 551 -22.59 2.16 -15.47
CA ALA A 551 -23.44 1.61 -14.44
C ALA A 551 -23.45 2.49 -13.16
N CYS A 552 -22.26 2.96 -12.74
CA CYS A 552 -22.11 3.86 -11.60
C CYS A 552 -22.69 5.26 -11.83
N LEU A 553 -22.65 5.77 -13.06
CA LEU A 553 -23.34 7.01 -13.39
C LEU A 553 -24.86 6.86 -13.27
N ASN A 554 -25.42 5.74 -13.76
CA ASN A 554 -26.87 5.50 -13.73
C ASN A 554 -27.42 5.28 -12.32
N ILE A 555 -26.62 4.74 -11.39
CA ILE A 555 -27.06 4.49 -10.00
C ILE A 555 -27.03 5.75 -9.12
N GLY A 556 -26.42 6.86 -9.59
CA GLY A 556 -26.31 8.10 -8.83
C GLY A 556 -25.06 8.20 -7.93
N LEU A 557 -23.92 7.64 -8.40
CA LEU A 557 -22.66 7.70 -7.63
C LEU A 557 -22.14 9.13 -7.44
N LEU A 558 -22.32 10.01 -8.42
CA LEU A 558 -21.80 11.38 -8.37
C LEU A 558 -22.48 12.21 -7.26
N GLU A 559 -23.80 12.15 -7.18
CA GLU A 559 -24.60 12.84 -6.17
C GLU A 559 -24.27 12.33 -4.77
N SER A 560 -24.16 11.00 -4.62
CA SER A 560 -23.79 10.38 -3.35
C SER A 560 -22.38 10.79 -2.91
N ALA A 561 -21.42 10.84 -3.85
CA ALA A 561 -20.05 11.25 -3.55
C ALA A 561 -19.94 12.75 -3.21
N GLN A 562 -20.73 13.61 -3.85
CA GLN A 562 -20.82 15.04 -3.52
C GLN A 562 -21.25 15.27 -2.07
N ILE A 563 -22.25 14.52 -1.61
CA ILE A 563 -22.73 14.59 -0.22
C ILE A 563 -21.63 14.15 0.76
N GLN A 564 -20.88 13.09 0.44
CA GLN A 564 -19.80 12.64 1.33
C GLN A 564 -18.63 13.63 1.37
N ILE A 565 -18.31 14.31 0.28
CA ILE A 565 -17.24 15.32 0.23
C ILE A 565 -17.55 16.53 1.13
N THR A 566 -18.79 17.00 1.11
CA THR A 566 -19.20 18.22 1.82
C THR A 566 -19.60 17.95 3.27
N GLY A 567 -20.13 16.75 3.57
CA GLY A 567 -20.73 16.44 4.87
C GLY A 567 -19.96 15.48 5.77
N ALA A 568 -18.86 14.85 5.32
CA ALA A 568 -18.14 13.87 6.14
C ALA A 568 -16.98 14.48 6.94
N ASP A 569 -16.95 14.20 8.25
CA ASP A 569 -15.83 14.58 9.13
C ASP A 569 -14.56 13.77 8.86
N ASN A 570 -14.71 12.54 8.35
CA ASN A 570 -13.61 11.64 8.11
C ASN A 570 -12.80 11.99 6.84
N PRO A 571 -11.49 12.29 6.96
CA PRO A 571 -10.65 12.64 5.81
C PRO A 571 -10.46 11.49 4.82
N LEU A 572 -10.37 10.23 5.27
CA LEU A 572 -10.19 9.07 4.39
C LEU A 572 -11.41 8.89 3.46
N LEU A 573 -12.61 9.13 3.98
CA LEU A 573 -13.83 9.09 3.17
C LEU A 573 -13.87 10.23 2.15
N ARG A 574 -13.51 11.47 2.54
CA ARG A 574 -13.42 12.60 1.59
C ARG A 574 -12.41 12.32 0.48
N GLN A 575 -11.23 11.80 0.82
CA GLN A 575 -10.20 11.39 -0.13
C GLN A 575 -10.72 10.37 -1.14
N TRP A 576 -11.30 9.25 -0.67
CA TRP A 576 -11.79 8.21 -1.58
C TRP A 576 -13.05 8.59 -2.35
N ALA A 577 -13.88 9.49 -1.83
CA ALA A 577 -14.99 10.06 -2.59
C ALA A 577 -14.47 10.91 -3.77
N CYS A 578 -13.42 11.72 -3.57
CA CYS A 578 -12.75 12.45 -4.65
C CYS A 578 -12.18 11.49 -5.71
N LEU A 579 -11.49 10.43 -5.29
CA LEU A 579 -10.93 9.42 -6.19
C LEU A 579 -12.01 8.66 -6.97
N ALA A 580 -13.14 8.34 -6.34
CA ALA A 580 -14.28 7.69 -7.00
C ALA A 580 -14.85 8.59 -8.12
N ILE A 581 -14.98 9.90 -7.88
CA ILE A 581 -15.38 10.87 -8.90
C ILE A 581 -14.36 10.92 -10.03
N ALA A 582 -13.06 10.94 -9.69
CA ALA A 582 -11.98 11.03 -10.67
C ALA A 582 -12.03 9.86 -11.66
N GLU A 583 -12.06 8.63 -11.16
CA GLU A 583 -12.08 7.42 -11.99
C GLU A 583 -13.41 7.22 -12.74
N LEU A 584 -14.53 7.72 -12.20
CA LEU A 584 -15.80 7.74 -12.94
C LEU A 584 -15.79 8.71 -14.12
N CYS A 585 -15.17 9.88 -13.96
CA CYS A 585 -15.09 10.92 -14.99
C CYS A 585 -13.95 10.70 -16.00
N ARG A 586 -12.94 9.90 -15.65
CA ARG A 586 -11.74 9.67 -16.45
C ARG A 586 -12.08 9.16 -17.86
N GLY A 587 -11.83 9.99 -18.86
CA GLY A 587 -12.09 9.66 -20.27
C GLY A 587 -13.57 9.47 -20.62
N TYR A 588 -14.51 9.91 -19.75
CA TYR A 588 -15.95 9.71 -19.93
C TYR A 588 -16.74 11.03 -19.89
N THR A 589 -17.00 11.57 -21.08
CA THR A 589 -17.59 12.92 -21.27
C THR A 589 -18.99 13.09 -20.66
N LYS A 590 -19.83 12.05 -20.66
CA LYS A 590 -21.18 12.12 -20.08
C LYS A 590 -21.15 12.36 -18.56
N ALA A 591 -20.26 11.66 -17.85
CA ALA A 591 -20.09 11.87 -16.41
C ALA A 591 -19.55 13.27 -16.09
N VAL A 592 -18.60 13.78 -16.89
CA VAL A 592 -18.06 15.15 -16.76
C VAL A 592 -19.16 16.21 -16.90
N LEU A 593 -20.02 16.08 -17.91
CA LEU A 593 -21.13 17.01 -18.12
C LEU A 593 -22.15 16.96 -16.97
N HIS A 594 -22.42 15.77 -16.42
CA HIS A 594 -23.30 15.61 -15.26
C HIS A 594 -22.71 16.25 -14.00
N ALA A 595 -21.43 15.96 -13.70
CA ALA A 595 -20.68 16.57 -12.60
C ALA A 595 -20.69 18.11 -12.67
N SER A 596 -20.60 18.67 -13.88
CA SER A 596 -20.70 20.12 -14.07
C SER A 596 -22.09 20.69 -13.78
N ARG A 597 -23.17 19.95 -14.04
CA ARG A 597 -24.56 20.41 -13.81
C ARG A 597 -24.92 20.44 -12.33
N ILE A 598 -24.40 19.49 -11.56
CA ILE A 598 -24.66 19.39 -10.11
C ILE A 598 -23.79 20.33 -9.26
N GLY A 599 -22.89 21.11 -9.87
CA GLY A 599 -21.99 22.03 -9.15
C GLY A 599 -20.78 21.36 -8.48
N LEU A 600 -20.48 20.10 -8.80
CA LEU A 600 -19.42 19.34 -8.11
C LEU A 600 -18.03 19.98 -8.19
N LEU A 601 -17.73 20.63 -9.32
CA LEU A 601 -16.42 21.23 -9.56
C LEU A 601 -16.11 22.41 -8.60
N THR A 602 -17.13 23.18 -8.21
CA THR A 602 -16.95 24.26 -7.24
C THR A 602 -16.75 23.70 -5.84
N ASP A 603 -17.45 22.62 -5.49
CA ASP A 603 -17.27 21.94 -4.20
C ASP A 603 -15.86 21.33 -4.08
N LEU A 604 -15.34 20.73 -5.16
CA LEU A 604 -13.96 20.24 -5.21
C LEU A 604 -12.93 21.35 -5.00
N CYS A 605 -13.20 22.59 -5.45
CA CYS A 605 -12.31 23.72 -5.18
C CYS A 605 -12.25 24.06 -3.68
N THR A 606 -13.33 23.85 -2.93
CA THR A 606 -13.32 24.07 -1.48
C THR A 606 -12.41 23.09 -0.74
N LEU A 607 -12.32 21.84 -1.24
CA LEU A 607 -11.44 20.81 -0.68
C LEU A 607 -9.95 21.06 -0.90
N ILE A 608 -9.57 21.96 -1.82
CA ILE A 608 -8.17 22.38 -1.95
C ILE A 608 -7.71 23.12 -0.69
N GLY A 609 -8.63 23.64 0.13
CA GLY A 609 -8.34 24.20 1.45
C GLY A 609 -8.43 23.21 2.61
N ASP A 610 -8.60 21.90 2.37
CA ASP A 610 -8.75 20.89 3.44
C ASP A 610 -7.49 20.82 4.32
N PRO A 611 -7.63 20.66 5.65
CA PRO A 611 -6.48 20.52 6.55
C PRO A 611 -5.55 19.34 6.21
N VAL A 612 -6.07 18.27 5.59
CA VAL A 612 -5.32 17.05 5.31
C VAL A 612 -4.72 17.08 3.89
N PRO A 613 -3.39 16.99 3.72
CA PRO A 613 -2.73 17.04 2.41
C PRO A 613 -3.22 16.00 1.40
N GLU A 614 -3.54 14.79 1.86
CA GLU A 614 -4.04 13.68 1.04
C GLU A 614 -5.39 14.01 0.40
N VAL A 615 -6.27 14.72 1.11
CA VAL A 615 -7.56 15.19 0.58
C VAL A 615 -7.35 16.29 -0.45
N ARG A 616 -6.44 17.25 -0.16
CA ARG A 616 -6.08 18.31 -1.11
C ARG A 616 -5.52 17.74 -2.42
N ALA A 617 -4.60 16.78 -2.33
CA ALA A 617 -4.02 16.11 -3.50
C ALA A 617 -5.07 15.30 -4.27
N ALA A 618 -5.99 14.61 -3.57
CA ALA A 618 -7.09 13.92 -4.22
C ALA A 618 -8.02 14.89 -4.97
N ALA A 619 -8.35 16.05 -4.40
CA ALA A 619 -9.13 17.06 -5.09
C ALA A 619 -8.42 17.58 -6.36
N VAL A 620 -7.11 17.87 -6.29
CA VAL A 620 -6.31 18.28 -7.46
C VAL A 620 -6.26 17.16 -8.51
N TYR A 621 -6.08 15.91 -8.10
CA TYR A 621 -6.11 14.73 -8.99
C TYR A 621 -7.47 14.58 -9.69
N THR A 622 -8.58 14.76 -8.97
CA THR A 622 -9.93 14.72 -9.54
C THR A 622 -10.15 15.83 -10.56
N LEU A 623 -9.73 17.05 -10.25
CA LEU A 623 -9.80 18.18 -11.18
C LEU A 623 -8.93 17.95 -12.43
N ALA A 624 -7.74 17.37 -12.27
CA ALA A 624 -6.86 17.01 -13.39
C ALA A 624 -7.49 15.95 -14.31
N SER A 625 -8.26 15.03 -13.74
CA SER A 625 -8.92 13.95 -14.49
C SER A 625 -10.14 14.43 -15.26
N ILE A 626 -10.84 15.44 -14.75
CA ILE A 626 -12.05 16.01 -15.38
C ILE A 626 -11.68 17.05 -16.45
N LEU A 627 -10.69 17.91 -16.18
CA LEU A 627 -10.33 19.02 -17.05
C LEU A 627 -9.40 18.59 -18.20
N GLY A 628 -9.35 19.40 -19.26
CA GLY A 628 -8.44 19.15 -20.40
C GLY A 628 -8.97 18.31 -21.57
N SER A 629 -10.21 17.84 -21.55
CA SER A 629 -10.85 17.15 -22.70
C SER A 629 -11.12 18.12 -23.87
N ARG A 630 -10.83 17.73 -25.11
CA ARG A 630 -10.99 18.58 -26.31
C ARG A 630 -12.44 18.73 -26.79
N GLU A 631 -13.28 17.74 -26.52
CA GLU A 631 -14.70 17.74 -26.88
C GLU A 631 -15.52 18.49 -25.81
N LYS A 632 -15.65 19.80 -25.94
CA LYS A 632 -16.37 20.65 -24.97
C LYS A 632 -17.55 21.36 -25.61
N ALA A 633 -18.66 21.43 -24.86
CA ALA A 633 -19.73 22.37 -25.13
C ALA A 633 -19.25 23.81 -24.85
N ILE A 634 -19.67 24.77 -25.68
CA ILE A 634 -19.23 26.18 -25.64
C ILE A 634 -19.42 26.84 -24.25
N ASN A 635 -20.41 26.38 -23.47
CA ASN A 635 -20.75 26.93 -22.15
C ASN A 635 -19.78 26.53 -21.01
N PHE A 636 -18.83 25.61 -21.25
CA PHE A 636 -17.94 25.07 -20.20
C PHE A 636 -16.65 25.88 -19.98
N ILE A 637 -16.28 26.73 -20.94
CA ILE A 637 -14.96 27.41 -20.96
C ILE A 637 -14.78 28.42 -19.80
N PRO A 638 -15.75 29.31 -19.47
CA PRO A 638 -15.57 30.28 -18.39
C PRO A 638 -15.44 29.63 -17.00
N LEU A 639 -16.20 28.55 -16.77
CA LEU A 639 -16.14 27.78 -15.53
C LEU A 639 -14.79 27.08 -15.39
N GLU A 640 -14.27 26.48 -16.47
CA GLU A 640 -12.95 25.86 -16.48
C GLU A 640 -11.84 26.89 -16.15
N GLU A 641 -11.86 28.07 -16.78
CA GLU A 641 -10.86 29.11 -16.49
C GLU A 641 -10.89 29.56 -15.00
N PHE A 642 -12.08 29.66 -14.41
CA PHE A 642 -12.25 29.95 -12.98
C PHE A 642 -11.66 28.85 -12.08
N ILE A 643 -11.94 27.59 -12.38
CA ILE A 643 -11.44 26.44 -11.61
C ILE A 643 -9.91 26.35 -11.72
N VAL A 644 -9.35 26.50 -12.93
CA VAL A 644 -7.90 26.49 -13.16
C VAL A 644 -7.22 27.59 -12.35
N SER A 645 -7.76 28.81 -12.40
CA SER A 645 -7.23 29.94 -11.64
C SER A 645 -7.24 29.66 -10.13
N THR A 646 -8.36 29.17 -9.60
CA THR A 646 -8.52 28.89 -8.16
C THR A 646 -7.56 27.79 -7.72
N THR A 647 -7.52 26.68 -8.45
CA THR A 647 -6.67 25.50 -8.16
C THR A 647 -5.20 25.88 -8.09
N ILE A 648 -4.69 26.58 -9.12
CA ILE A 648 -3.28 27.00 -9.17
C ILE A 648 -2.99 27.97 -8.01
N SER A 649 -3.85 28.95 -7.77
CA SER A 649 -3.58 29.97 -6.74
C SER A 649 -3.49 29.41 -5.33
N GLN A 650 -4.24 28.34 -5.02
CA GLN A 650 -4.28 27.75 -3.68
C GLN A 650 -3.23 26.66 -3.47
N SER A 651 -2.81 25.94 -4.53
CA SER A 651 -1.92 24.78 -4.41
C SER A 651 -0.45 25.04 -4.78
N LEU A 652 -0.14 26.15 -5.46
CA LEU A 652 1.23 26.42 -5.96
C LEU A 652 2.26 26.57 -4.84
N LEU A 653 1.85 27.15 -3.71
CA LEU A 653 2.70 27.39 -2.54
C LEU A 653 2.36 26.44 -1.37
N ASP A 654 1.73 25.30 -1.66
CA ASP A 654 1.43 24.28 -0.65
C ASP A 654 2.73 23.70 -0.07
N GLY A 655 2.79 23.51 1.24
CA GLY A 655 3.96 22.92 1.90
C GLY A 655 4.17 21.47 1.48
N SER A 656 3.08 20.77 1.13
CA SER A 656 3.13 19.35 0.82
C SER A 656 3.64 19.06 -0.57
N ILE A 657 4.62 18.15 -0.63
CA ILE A 657 5.18 17.63 -1.89
C ILE A 657 4.08 16.88 -2.67
N LEU A 658 3.22 16.16 -1.96
CA LEU A 658 2.13 15.36 -2.54
C LEU A 658 1.19 16.23 -3.39
N VAL A 659 0.75 17.36 -2.83
CA VAL A 659 -0.15 18.32 -3.50
C VAL A 659 0.54 18.97 -4.70
N ARG A 660 1.79 19.46 -4.53
CA ARG A 660 2.53 20.08 -5.64
C ARG A 660 2.87 19.11 -6.76
N ARG A 661 3.08 17.83 -6.46
CA ARG A 661 3.26 16.78 -7.48
C ARG A 661 2.00 16.57 -8.30
N GLU A 662 0.82 16.49 -7.67
CA GLU A 662 -0.44 16.41 -8.42
C GLU A 662 -0.78 17.71 -9.16
N LEU A 663 -0.39 18.87 -8.63
CA LEU A 663 -0.47 20.13 -9.35
C LEU A 663 0.40 20.13 -10.62
N LEU A 664 1.60 19.54 -10.56
CA LEU A 664 2.44 19.38 -11.76
C LEU A 664 1.73 18.54 -12.82
N MET A 665 1.06 17.46 -12.41
CA MET A 665 0.26 16.63 -13.31
C MET A 665 -0.92 17.39 -13.92
N PHE A 666 -1.61 18.19 -13.11
CA PHE A 666 -2.66 19.10 -13.54
C PHE A 666 -2.15 20.11 -14.60
N VAL A 667 -1.06 20.81 -14.30
CA VAL A 667 -0.42 21.79 -15.20
C VAL A 667 0.07 21.12 -16.48
N SER A 668 0.68 19.93 -16.39
CA SER A 668 1.10 19.13 -17.54
C SER A 668 -0.08 18.84 -18.46
N LYS A 669 -1.21 18.38 -17.92
CA LYS A 669 -2.40 18.07 -18.72
C LYS A 669 -2.96 19.31 -19.41
N LEU A 670 -3.11 20.41 -18.67
CA LEU A 670 -3.60 21.67 -19.23
C LEU A 670 -2.66 22.26 -20.27
N SER A 671 -1.35 22.07 -20.10
CA SER A 671 -0.36 22.56 -21.05
C SER A 671 -0.51 21.89 -22.42
N GLU A 672 -0.86 20.60 -22.46
CA GLU A 672 -1.16 19.90 -23.71
C GLU A 672 -2.49 20.35 -24.33
N THR A 673 -3.50 20.64 -23.51
CA THR A 673 -4.81 21.11 -23.97
C THR A 673 -4.74 22.54 -24.51
N TYR A 674 -4.01 23.44 -23.85
CA TYR A 674 -3.90 24.86 -24.20
C TYR A 674 -2.64 25.19 -25.00
N ARG A 675 -2.01 24.19 -25.62
CA ARG A 675 -0.74 24.31 -26.35
C ARG A 675 -0.68 25.59 -27.19
N ASP A 676 -1.58 25.76 -28.15
CA ASP A 676 -1.57 26.91 -29.08
C ASP A 676 -1.57 28.27 -28.38
N LYS A 677 -2.29 28.39 -27.26
CA LYS A 677 -2.36 29.63 -26.45
C LYS A 677 -1.07 29.84 -25.65
N LEU A 678 -0.50 28.78 -25.08
CA LEU A 678 0.77 28.84 -24.34
C LEU A 678 1.96 29.14 -25.24
N GLU A 679 1.97 28.62 -26.47
CA GLU A 679 2.99 28.95 -27.47
C GLU A 679 2.98 30.44 -27.83
N ALA A 680 1.79 31.04 -27.95
CA ALA A 680 1.65 32.48 -28.13
C ALA A 680 2.16 33.30 -26.93
N ILE A 681 1.90 32.84 -25.69
CA ILE A 681 2.43 33.46 -24.46
C ILE A 681 3.95 33.35 -24.40
N LEU A 682 4.51 32.18 -24.73
CA LEU A 682 5.95 31.94 -24.80
C LEU A 682 6.61 32.89 -25.81
N LEU A 683 6.08 32.98 -27.03
CA LEU A 683 6.56 33.92 -28.05
C LEU A 683 6.54 35.37 -27.57
N ALA A 684 5.43 35.78 -26.94
CA ALA A 684 5.33 37.12 -26.35
C ALA A 684 6.39 37.34 -25.26
N SER A 685 6.66 36.33 -24.41
CA SER A 685 7.66 36.41 -23.35
C SER A 685 9.11 36.47 -23.87
N ILE A 686 9.44 35.71 -24.93
CA ILE A 686 10.77 35.70 -25.58
C ILE A 686 11.01 37.04 -26.29
N LEU A 687 10.04 37.50 -27.09
CA LEU A 687 10.14 38.76 -27.84
C LEU A 687 10.23 39.98 -26.92
N TYR A 688 9.70 39.88 -25.70
CA TYR A 688 9.83 40.91 -24.68
C TYR A 688 11.16 40.84 -23.91
N GLY A 689 11.75 39.65 -23.77
CA GLY A 689 13.06 39.43 -23.16
C GLY A 689 14.22 40.00 -23.99
N ASP A 690 14.11 39.96 -25.33
CA ASP A 690 15.01 40.64 -26.26
C ASP A 690 14.60 42.12 -26.39
N GLY A 691 15.00 42.94 -25.42
CA GLY A 691 14.59 44.35 -25.27
C GLY A 691 15.01 45.33 -26.39
N LYS A 692 14.68 45.07 -27.66
CA LYS A 692 15.00 45.96 -28.80
C LYS A 692 13.83 46.40 -29.67
N THR A 693 12.58 45.99 -29.45
CA THR A 693 11.45 46.50 -30.25
C THR A 693 10.23 46.84 -29.40
N ALA A 694 10.18 48.09 -28.94
CA ALA A 694 8.97 48.69 -28.37
C ALA A 694 8.09 49.28 -29.50
N GLN A 695 6.90 48.73 -29.71
CA GLN A 695 5.79 49.46 -30.34
C GLN A 695 4.47 49.19 -29.64
N ARG A 696 3.67 50.25 -29.52
CA ARG A 696 2.43 50.37 -28.73
C ARG A 696 1.26 49.40 -29.04
N PRO A 697 1.11 48.69 -30.18
CA PRO A 697 0.01 47.74 -30.35
C PRO A 697 0.22 46.40 -29.60
N LEU A 698 1.43 46.11 -29.10
CA LEU A 698 1.71 44.92 -28.27
C LEU A 698 1.22 45.07 -26.83
N ASN A 699 1.13 46.29 -26.29
CA ASN A 699 0.71 46.52 -24.90
C ASN A 699 -0.77 46.22 -24.68
N THR A 700 -1.62 46.39 -25.69
CA THR A 700 -3.06 46.05 -25.65
C THR A 700 -3.29 44.54 -25.76
N LEU A 701 -2.46 43.83 -26.53
CA LEU A 701 -2.44 42.36 -26.57
C LEU A 701 -1.88 41.79 -25.25
N LEU A 702 -0.80 42.35 -24.69
CA LEU A 702 -0.28 41.98 -23.37
C LEU A 702 -1.31 42.22 -22.26
N ALA A 703 -2.04 43.34 -22.25
CA ALA A 703 -3.06 43.59 -21.22
C ALA A 703 -4.20 42.56 -21.25
N CYS A 704 -4.56 42.02 -22.42
CA CYS A 704 -5.54 40.93 -22.56
C CYS A 704 -4.95 39.53 -22.31
N VAL A 705 -3.65 39.33 -22.56
CA VAL A 705 -2.96 38.04 -22.41
C VAL A 705 -2.50 37.79 -20.98
N VAL A 706 -2.17 38.84 -20.23
CA VAL A 706 -1.57 38.80 -18.89
C VAL A 706 -2.59 38.59 -17.75
N THR A 707 -3.89 38.57 -18.05
CA THR A 707 -4.95 38.32 -17.04
C THR A 707 -5.81 37.09 -17.34
N SER A 708 -5.34 36.18 -18.18
CA SER A 708 -6.07 34.95 -18.53
C SER A 708 -5.57 33.75 -17.73
N ALA A 709 -6.43 32.75 -17.48
CA ALA A 709 -6.05 31.51 -16.79
C ALA A 709 -4.82 30.81 -17.43
N HIS A 710 -4.63 30.97 -18.73
CA HIS A 710 -3.47 30.43 -19.47
C HIS A 710 -2.13 31.05 -19.03
N SER A 711 -2.11 32.34 -18.68
CA SER A 711 -0.91 32.99 -18.15
C SER A 711 -0.53 32.50 -16.75
N LEU A 712 -1.53 32.12 -15.94
CA LEU A 712 -1.32 31.48 -14.65
C LEU A 712 -0.75 30.07 -14.82
N VAL A 713 -1.25 29.28 -15.79
CA VAL A 713 -0.68 27.96 -16.12
C VAL A 713 0.79 28.08 -16.52
N TRP A 714 1.14 29.06 -17.36
CA TRP A 714 2.54 29.31 -17.75
C TRP A 714 3.41 29.71 -16.54
N SER A 715 2.92 30.62 -15.71
CA SER A 715 3.63 31.09 -14.51
C SER A 715 3.83 29.96 -13.50
N ALA A 716 2.81 29.13 -13.29
CA ALA A 716 2.88 27.96 -12.42
C ALA A 716 3.93 26.95 -12.91
N LEU A 717 4.01 26.69 -14.22
CA LEU A 717 5.04 25.81 -14.79
C LEU A 717 6.45 26.34 -14.50
N LEU A 718 6.67 27.65 -14.61
CA LEU A 718 7.97 28.27 -14.30
C LEU A 718 8.32 28.20 -12.81
N VAL A 719 7.35 28.41 -11.92
CA VAL A 719 7.55 28.28 -10.47
C VAL A 719 7.89 26.83 -10.11
N LEU A 720 7.18 25.85 -10.68
CA LEU A 720 7.47 24.43 -10.46
C LEU A 720 8.84 24.00 -11.02
N CYS A 721 9.36 24.66 -12.07
CA CYS A 721 10.73 24.43 -12.56
C CYS A 721 11.82 24.82 -11.55
N ALA A 722 11.48 25.72 -10.62
CA ALA A 722 12.34 26.16 -9.53
C ALA A 722 11.88 25.59 -8.17
N ASP A 723 11.13 24.48 -8.19
CA ASP A 723 10.60 23.87 -6.97
C ASP A 723 11.75 23.42 -6.02
N PRO A 724 11.62 23.66 -4.70
CA PRO A 724 12.58 23.19 -3.70
C PRO A 724 12.86 21.68 -3.71
N TYR A 725 11.88 20.89 -4.15
CA TYR A 725 11.98 19.44 -4.21
C TYR A 725 12.50 18.99 -5.59
N PRO A 726 13.68 18.35 -5.66
CA PRO A 726 14.37 18.10 -6.92
C PRO A 726 13.55 17.33 -7.97
N ALA A 727 12.75 16.34 -7.55
CA ALA A 727 11.98 15.51 -8.48
C ALA A 727 10.85 16.29 -9.17
N ILE A 728 10.22 17.25 -8.47
CA ILE A 728 9.19 18.13 -9.06
C ILE A 728 9.85 19.12 -10.03
N ALA A 729 11.00 19.69 -9.63
CA ALA A 729 11.77 20.60 -10.48
C ALA A 729 12.26 19.92 -11.76
N SER A 730 12.81 18.70 -11.68
CA SER A 730 13.30 17.98 -12.86
C SER A 730 12.16 17.58 -13.81
N ALA A 731 11.03 17.11 -13.28
CA ALA A 731 9.89 16.71 -14.08
C ALA A 731 9.22 17.90 -14.80
N SER A 732 9.10 19.04 -14.12
CA SER A 732 8.58 20.28 -14.72
C SER A 732 9.55 20.88 -15.76
N GLN A 733 10.86 20.85 -15.52
CA GLN A 733 11.87 21.25 -16.49
C GLN A 733 11.82 20.38 -17.76
N LEU A 734 11.58 19.06 -17.62
CA LEU A 734 11.39 18.17 -18.77
C LEU A 734 10.14 18.55 -19.59
N ILE A 735 9.03 18.87 -18.92
CA ILE A 735 7.81 19.37 -19.60
C ILE A 735 8.14 20.68 -20.34
N LEU A 736 8.78 21.63 -19.69
CA LEU A 736 9.17 22.91 -20.29
C LEU A 736 10.10 22.71 -21.50
N ALA A 737 11.10 21.84 -21.40
CA ALA A 737 12.01 21.50 -22.49
C ALA A 737 11.28 20.88 -23.69
N LYS A 738 10.28 20.02 -23.43
CA LYS A 738 9.41 19.46 -24.48
C LYS A 738 8.64 20.57 -25.20
N PHE A 739 8.06 21.52 -24.49
CA PHE A 739 7.38 22.67 -25.11
C PHE A 739 8.33 23.55 -25.92
N LEU A 740 9.51 23.87 -25.39
CA LEU A 740 10.52 24.67 -26.08
C LEU A 740 11.02 23.99 -27.36
N SER A 741 11.30 22.68 -27.32
CA SER A 741 11.76 21.93 -28.50
C SER A 741 10.70 21.83 -29.59
N CYS A 742 9.42 21.59 -29.24
CA CYS A 742 8.33 21.54 -30.21
C CYS A 742 8.09 22.90 -30.89
N THR A 743 8.09 23.98 -30.11
CA THR A 743 7.89 25.34 -30.63
C THR A 743 9.05 25.78 -31.51
N LEU A 744 10.29 25.60 -31.06
CA LEU A 744 11.47 25.95 -31.86
C LEU A 744 11.54 25.13 -33.16
N ASN A 745 11.19 23.84 -33.16
CA ASN A 745 11.16 23.04 -34.38
C ASN A 745 10.08 23.48 -35.37
N GLN A 746 8.86 23.82 -34.91
CA GLN A 746 7.84 24.42 -35.76
C GLN A 746 8.29 25.77 -36.34
N TRP A 747 9.08 26.54 -35.59
CA TRP A 747 9.64 27.82 -36.03
C TRP A 747 10.84 27.68 -36.97
N VAL A 748 11.69 26.66 -36.84
CA VAL A 748 12.72 26.37 -37.85
C VAL A 748 12.05 25.99 -39.17
N ILE A 749 10.99 25.17 -39.14
CA ILE A 749 10.25 24.75 -40.33
C ILE A 749 9.45 25.92 -40.94
N SER A 750 8.75 26.71 -40.12
CA SER A 750 7.97 27.87 -40.60
C SER A 750 8.83 29.09 -40.91
N GLY A 751 9.99 29.25 -40.27
CA GLY A 751 10.99 30.28 -40.56
C GLY A 751 11.71 30.04 -41.87
N ILE A 752 12.03 28.77 -42.19
CA ILE A 752 12.50 28.35 -43.52
C ILE A 752 11.37 28.53 -44.55
N ALA A 753 10.11 28.19 -44.21
CA ALA A 753 8.96 28.44 -45.08
C ALA A 753 8.64 29.94 -45.27
N ALA A 754 8.91 30.80 -44.28
CA ALA A 754 8.70 32.25 -44.33
C ALA A 754 9.84 32.96 -45.07
N LEU A 755 11.08 32.44 -44.99
CA LEU A 755 12.19 32.85 -45.85
C LEU A 755 11.93 32.45 -47.32
N LEU A 756 11.30 31.29 -47.56
CA LEU A 756 10.84 30.88 -48.89
C LEU A 756 9.57 31.61 -49.37
N ARG A 757 8.70 32.09 -48.45
CA ARG A 757 7.45 32.83 -48.77
C ARG A 757 7.61 34.34 -48.87
N LYS A 758 8.74 34.95 -48.48
CA LYS A 758 9.02 36.38 -48.69
C LYS A 758 9.13 36.81 -50.16
N ARG A 759 8.80 35.92 -51.12
CA ARG A 759 8.64 36.24 -52.54
C ARG A 759 7.22 36.30 -53.08
N SER A 760 6.14 36.02 -52.33
CA SER A 760 4.80 36.34 -52.84
C SER A 760 3.70 36.50 -51.78
N LEU A 761 2.84 37.49 -52.07
CA LEU A 761 1.45 37.69 -51.64
C LEU A 761 1.16 38.59 -50.42
N ARG A 762 0.79 39.83 -50.78
CA ARG A 762 -0.11 40.74 -50.09
C ARG A 762 -1.54 40.18 -50.03
N THR A 763 -2.33 40.77 -49.11
CA THR A 763 -3.82 40.77 -49.00
C THR A 763 -4.48 39.53 -48.39
N VAL A 764 -5.18 39.69 -47.26
CA VAL A 764 -6.65 39.88 -47.14
C VAL A 764 -7.01 39.80 -45.65
N LEU A 765 -7.57 40.89 -45.10
CA LEU A 765 -8.37 40.91 -43.86
C LEU A 765 -9.85 40.89 -44.27
N PRO A 766 -10.73 40.22 -43.50
CA PRO A 766 -12.06 40.80 -43.32
C PRO A 766 -12.65 40.66 -41.90
N GLY A 767 -13.35 41.73 -41.47
CA GLY A 767 -14.70 41.61 -40.90
C GLY A 767 -14.89 41.65 -39.38
N ARG A 768 -15.07 42.85 -38.82
CA ARG A 768 -15.69 43.09 -37.50
C ARG A 768 -17.23 42.98 -37.58
N ARG A 769 -17.86 42.46 -36.51
CA ARG A 769 -19.16 42.91 -36.00
C ARG A 769 -19.10 43.02 -34.46
N PRO A 770 -19.64 44.07 -33.83
CA PRO A 770 -19.74 44.17 -32.38
C PRO A 770 -21.04 43.51 -31.90
N LEU A 771 -20.96 42.70 -30.85
CA LEU A 771 -22.14 42.27 -30.09
C LEU A 771 -22.13 42.95 -28.72
N SER A 772 -23.34 43.31 -28.33
CA SER A 772 -23.77 44.22 -27.27
C SER A 772 -23.44 43.78 -25.84
N SER A 773 -23.31 44.79 -24.98
CA SER A 773 -23.27 44.72 -23.53
C SER A 773 -24.36 43.82 -22.93
N GLY A 774 -23.94 42.74 -22.26
CA GLY A 774 -24.80 41.89 -21.45
C GLY A 774 -23.99 41.21 -20.35
N ASN A 775 -24.25 41.60 -19.11
CA ASN A 775 -23.92 40.95 -17.84
C ASN A 775 -22.49 40.41 -17.67
N MET A 776 -21.59 41.29 -17.22
CA MET A 776 -20.40 40.87 -16.47
C MET A 776 -20.86 40.19 -15.17
N VAL A 777 -20.63 38.88 -15.06
CA VAL A 777 -20.55 38.21 -13.75
C VAL A 777 -19.41 38.87 -12.97
N PRO A 778 -19.59 39.26 -11.69
CA PRO A 778 -18.54 39.90 -10.92
C PRO A 778 -17.41 38.89 -10.71
N TYR A 779 -16.27 39.12 -11.37
CA TYR A 779 -15.02 38.46 -11.02
C TYR A 779 -14.68 38.79 -9.55
N PRO A 780 -14.20 37.83 -8.75
CA PRO A 780 -13.77 38.11 -7.38
C PRO A 780 -12.68 39.17 -7.42
N ARG A 781 -12.88 40.27 -6.67
CA ARG A 781 -11.96 41.42 -6.56
C ARG A 781 -10.55 41.06 -6.04
N GLN A 782 -10.32 39.81 -5.63
CA GLN A 782 -9.06 39.29 -5.07
C GLN A 782 -7.95 39.03 -6.11
N LEU A 783 -8.25 38.95 -7.42
CA LEU A 783 -7.20 38.72 -8.43
C LEU A 783 -6.27 39.93 -8.67
N ARG A 784 -6.59 41.12 -8.11
CA ARG A 784 -5.68 42.28 -8.09
C ARG A 784 -4.67 42.27 -6.94
N GLU A 785 -4.73 41.28 -6.04
CA GLU A 785 -3.91 41.23 -4.82
C GLU A 785 -2.63 40.40 -4.93
N PHE A 786 -2.23 39.93 -6.14
CA PHE A 786 -0.99 39.16 -6.33
C PHE A 786 0.10 39.88 -7.17
N PRO A 787 0.71 40.99 -6.68
CA PRO A 787 1.81 41.69 -7.35
C PRO A 787 3.08 40.88 -7.64
N TRP A 788 3.25 39.69 -7.05
CA TRP A 788 4.46 38.86 -7.19
C TRP A 788 4.47 38.00 -8.46
N LEU A 789 3.31 37.64 -9.03
CA LEU A 789 3.21 36.95 -10.32
C LEU A 789 3.80 37.80 -11.47
N TYR A 790 3.78 39.13 -11.33
CA TYR A 790 4.39 40.07 -12.26
C TYR A 790 5.91 40.24 -12.09
N LYS A 791 6.50 39.69 -11.01
CA LYS A 791 7.91 39.92 -10.62
C LYS A 791 8.87 38.80 -11.00
N TYR A 792 8.39 37.63 -11.43
CA TYR A 792 9.23 36.56 -11.98
C TYR A 792 9.73 36.91 -13.39
N ARG A 793 10.67 37.86 -13.45
CA ARG A 793 11.30 38.36 -14.66
C ARG A 793 12.70 37.73 -14.76
N TRP A 794 12.81 36.58 -15.41
CA TRP A 794 14.11 35.95 -15.66
C TRP A 794 14.78 36.57 -16.88
N ASN A 795 16.00 37.06 -16.71
CA ASN A 795 16.91 37.36 -17.82
C ASN A 795 17.31 36.04 -18.49
N MET A 796 16.87 35.83 -19.73
CA MET A 796 17.34 34.76 -20.63
C MET A 796 18.80 35.00 -21.06
N ALA A 797 19.74 34.95 -20.13
CA ALA A 797 21.16 34.92 -20.46
C ALA A 797 21.74 33.54 -20.10
N SER A 798 21.86 32.71 -21.14
CA SER A 798 22.49 31.38 -21.21
C SER A 798 21.66 30.17 -20.71
N PRO A 799 21.41 29.16 -21.58
CA PRO A 799 21.14 27.81 -21.11
C PRO A 799 22.42 27.33 -20.42
N ARG A 800 22.42 27.30 -19.08
CA ARG A 800 23.53 26.75 -18.31
C ARG A 800 23.73 25.30 -18.76
N LYS A 801 24.94 24.98 -19.20
CA LYS A 801 25.37 23.61 -19.55
C LYS A 801 24.95 22.64 -18.43
N PRO A 802 24.58 21.39 -18.74
CA PRO A 802 24.39 20.37 -17.71
C PRO A 802 25.64 20.33 -16.83
N ILE A 803 25.44 20.55 -15.53
CA ILE A 803 26.50 20.69 -14.55
C ILE A 803 27.20 19.33 -14.41
N ARG A 804 28.53 19.35 -14.52
CA ARG A 804 29.43 18.19 -14.64
C ARG A 804 29.75 17.49 -13.31
N ASN A 805 28.93 17.62 -12.27
CA ASN A 805 29.15 16.99 -10.96
C ASN A 805 27.93 16.15 -10.53
N VAL A 806 27.46 15.28 -11.42
CA VAL A 806 26.43 14.25 -11.13
C VAL A 806 27.08 12.91 -10.74
N GLU A 807 28.40 12.86 -10.54
CA GLU A 807 29.11 11.60 -10.24
C GLU A 807 28.72 10.95 -8.90
N TYR A 808 28.07 11.69 -7.97
CA TYR A 808 27.62 11.12 -6.69
C TYR A 808 26.18 10.57 -6.70
N TYR A 809 25.36 10.90 -7.71
CA TYR A 809 23.99 10.43 -7.84
C TYR A 809 23.76 9.52 -9.07
N GLU A 810 24.66 9.52 -10.05
CA GLU A 810 24.58 8.63 -11.22
C GLU A 810 24.87 7.15 -10.89
N HIS A 811 25.55 6.86 -9.79
CA HIS A 811 26.00 5.49 -9.48
C HIS A 811 24.94 4.56 -8.85
N ARG A 812 23.67 4.97 -8.71
CA ARG A 812 22.59 4.08 -8.19
C ARG A 812 21.42 3.83 -9.13
N LEU A 813 21.36 4.45 -10.31
CA LEU A 813 20.48 4.02 -11.40
C LEU A 813 21.20 2.98 -12.24
N GLY A 814 21.36 1.78 -11.66
CA GLY A 814 21.95 0.63 -12.34
C GLY A 814 21.04 0.10 -13.45
N GLN A 815 21.54 0.18 -14.69
CA GLN A 815 21.35 -0.81 -15.75
C GLN A 815 19.91 -1.33 -15.97
N SER A 816 19.02 -0.48 -16.48
CA SER A 816 18.03 -0.94 -17.47
C SER A 816 18.60 -0.65 -18.85
N THR A 817 19.10 -1.67 -19.54
CA THR A 817 19.43 -1.64 -20.96
C THR A 817 18.13 -1.58 -21.78
N ASP A 818 17.41 -0.48 -21.68
CA ASP A 818 16.39 -0.13 -22.65
C ASP A 818 16.97 0.98 -23.52
N SER A 819 16.90 0.77 -24.84
CA SER A 819 17.08 1.77 -25.89
C SER A 819 16.49 3.13 -25.47
N PRO A 820 16.99 4.29 -25.98
CA PRO A 820 16.45 5.61 -25.63
C PRO A 820 14.95 5.68 -25.98
N GLY A 821 14.15 5.33 -24.99
CA GLY A 821 12.76 4.92 -25.14
C GLY A 821 11.86 6.12 -25.30
N GLU A 822 10.80 5.94 -26.08
CA GLU A 822 9.77 6.91 -26.38
C GLU A 822 9.43 7.82 -25.17
N ASN A 823 9.57 9.13 -25.40
CA ASN A 823 9.19 10.24 -24.51
C ASN A 823 7.74 10.12 -23.98
N LYS A 824 7.53 9.35 -22.91
CA LYS A 824 6.26 9.28 -22.19
C LYS A 824 6.08 10.54 -21.33
N SER A 825 4.90 11.16 -21.37
CA SER A 825 4.52 12.21 -20.42
C SER A 825 4.57 11.66 -18.99
N PRO A 826 4.89 12.51 -17.99
CA PRO A 826 4.83 12.07 -16.59
C PRO A 826 3.43 11.54 -16.29
N ARG A 827 3.34 10.51 -15.43
CA ARG A 827 2.08 9.91 -14.97
C ARG A 827 1.96 10.12 -13.46
N SER A 828 0.74 10.36 -13.00
CA SER A 828 0.45 10.42 -11.57
C SER A 828 0.48 9.00 -10.99
N ASN A 829 1.25 8.82 -9.92
CA ASN A 829 1.28 7.59 -9.11
C ASN A 829 0.44 7.72 -7.83
N PHE A 830 -0.31 8.81 -7.66
CA PHE A 830 -1.04 9.10 -6.43
C PHE A 830 -2.14 8.08 -6.13
N LEU A 831 -2.95 7.69 -7.12
CA LEU A 831 -3.97 6.67 -6.93
C LEU A 831 -3.36 5.35 -6.46
N GLU A 832 -2.27 4.90 -7.09
CA GLU A 832 -1.59 3.65 -6.74
C GLU A 832 -0.99 3.71 -5.33
N TRP A 833 -0.42 4.85 -4.95
CA TRP A 833 0.00 5.10 -3.57
C TRP A 833 -1.18 4.99 -2.58
N CYS A 834 -2.33 5.59 -2.89
CA CYS A 834 -3.52 5.50 -2.03
C CYS A 834 -4.01 4.05 -1.90
N MET A 835 -4.01 3.27 -2.99
CA MET A 835 -4.47 1.88 -3.00
C MET A 835 -3.63 0.98 -2.07
N ARG A 836 -2.36 1.31 -1.82
CA ARG A 836 -1.50 0.55 -0.89
C ARG A 836 -2.02 0.50 0.53
N TYR A 837 -2.76 1.53 0.95
CA TYR A 837 -3.45 1.52 2.24
C TYR A 837 -4.29 0.25 2.43
N PHE A 838 -4.98 -0.20 1.38
CA PHE A 838 -5.78 -1.43 1.38
C PHE A 838 -5.01 -2.70 1.00
N GLN A 839 -3.70 -2.62 0.79
CA GLN A 839 -2.80 -3.78 0.67
C GLN A 839 -2.11 -4.09 2.01
N GLU A 840 -1.90 -3.08 2.84
CA GLU A 840 -1.22 -3.21 4.13
C GLU A 840 -2.16 -3.67 5.26
N PRO A 841 -1.66 -4.38 6.29
CA PRO A 841 -2.46 -4.78 7.44
C PRO A 841 -3.09 -3.59 8.17
N GLN A 842 -4.34 -3.74 8.61
CA GLN A 842 -5.16 -2.70 9.25
C GLN A 842 -5.77 -3.16 10.58
N MET A 843 -5.83 -4.47 10.87
CA MET A 843 -6.35 -4.97 12.15
C MET A 843 -5.31 -5.03 13.26
N ARG A 844 -4.02 -4.87 12.92
CA ARG A 844 -2.92 -4.87 13.89
C ARG A 844 -2.51 -3.45 14.28
N PRO A 845 -2.09 -3.24 15.54
CA PRO A 845 -1.45 -1.99 15.91
C PRO A 845 -0.19 -1.78 15.06
N PRO A 846 0.23 -0.53 14.82
CA PRO A 846 1.50 -0.24 14.17
C PRO A 846 2.66 -0.78 15.04
N GLU A 847 3.75 -1.21 14.39
CA GLU A 847 4.90 -1.82 15.08
C GLU A 847 5.44 -0.91 16.20
N ALA A 848 5.49 0.40 15.97
CA ALA A 848 5.93 1.39 16.96
C ALA A 848 5.15 1.37 18.29
N ASP A 849 3.91 0.88 18.29
CA ASP A 849 3.03 0.83 19.46
C ASP A 849 2.85 -0.61 19.99
N GLU A 850 3.37 -1.62 19.28
CA GLU A 850 3.26 -3.03 19.66
C GLU A 850 4.38 -3.43 20.65
N PRO A 851 4.06 -3.78 21.91
CA PRO A 851 5.06 -4.18 22.89
C PRO A 851 5.85 -5.40 22.43
N GLY A 852 7.18 -5.30 22.48
CA GLY A 852 8.08 -6.38 22.04
C GLY A 852 8.53 -6.27 20.58
N SER A 853 7.95 -5.39 19.77
CA SER A 853 8.47 -5.09 18.43
C SER A 853 9.86 -4.42 18.52
N ILE A 854 10.65 -4.49 17.45
CA ILE A 854 11.99 -3.88 17.40
C ILE A 854 11.89 -2.35 17.51
N GLU A 855 10.92 -1.75 16.84
CA GLU A 855 10.71 -0.31 16.84
C GLU A 855 10.24 0.20 18.22
N TYR A 856 9.26 -0.49 18.82
CA TYR A 856 8.79 -0.20 20.17
C TYR A 856 9.93 -0.28 21.19
N ASN A 857 10.71 -1.37 21.16
CA ASN A 857 11.83 -1.55 22.09
C ASN A 857 12.92 -0.48 21.91
N ASN A 858 13.22 -0.09 20.66
CA ASN A 858 14.14 1.01 20.39
C ASN A 858 13.61 2.34 20.92
N ARG A 859 12.33 2.64 20.71
CA ARG A 859 11.69 3.87 21.19
C ARG A 859 11.66 3.93 22.71
N LEU A 860 11.31 2.83 23.37
CA LEU A 860 11.34 2.69 24.83
C LEU A 860 12.77 2.88 25.38
N TRP A 861 13.77 2.29 24.74
CA TRP A 861 15.17 2.47 25.11
C TRP A 861 15.61 3.93 24.98
N LYS A 862 15.30 4.59 23.86
CA LYS A 862 15.62 6.01 23.64
C LYS A 862 14.95 6.89 24.70
N ARG A 863 13.67 6.67 24.98
CA ARG A 863 12.94 7.42 26.02
C ARG A 863 13.60 7.27 27.39
N THR A 864 13.87 6.04 27.81
CA THR A 864 14.55 5.74 29.08
C THR A 864 15.95 6.39 29.15
N ARG A 865 16.69 6.37 28.04
CA ARG A 865 17.99 7.04 27.92
C ARG A 865 17.86 8.56 28.04
N ASN A 866 16.89 9.16 27.35
CA ASN A 866 16.67 10.60 27.33
C ASN A 866 16.26 11.12 28.71
N GLU A 867 15.34 10.42 29.39
CA GLU A 867 14.96 10.70 30.78
C GLU A 867 16.19 10.64 31.71
N ARG A 868 17.02 9.59 31.57
CA ARG A 868 18.27 9.48 32.35
C ARG A 868 19.23 10.64 32.08
N ILE A 869 19.39 11.06 30.83
CA ILE A 869 20.24 12.21 30.47
C ILE A 869 19.71 13.46 31.17
N ILE A 870 18.41 13.75 31.08
CA ILE A 870 17.78 14.91 31.72
C ILE A 870 18.03 14.87 33.23
N LEU A 871 17.71 13.75 33.89
CA LEU A 871 17.92 13.60 35.34
C LEU A 871 19.38 13.80 35.76
N GLN A 872 20.34 13.36 34.94
CA GLN A 872 21.77 13.54 35.20
C GLN A 872 22.26 14.97 34.98
N THR A 873 21.66 15.71 34.03
CA THR A 873 22.11 17.06 33.66
C THR A 873 21.41 18.17 34.44
N GLN A 874 20.18 17.96 34.92
CA GLN A 874 19.45 18.93 35.76
C GLN A 874 20.28 19.48 36.94
N PRO A 875 20.93 18.66 37.80
CA PRO A 875 21.76 19.17 38.89
C PRO A 875 23.07 19.82 38.42
N GLN A 876 23.44 19.69 37.15
CA GLN A 876 24.64 20.33 36.60
C GLN A 876 24.42 21.83 36.32
N LYS A 877 23.17 22.30 36.28
CA LYS A 877 22.86 23.71 36.04
C LYS A 877 23.48 24.63 37.09
N GLU A 878 23.41 24.26 38.37
CA GLU A 878 24.05 24.99 39.46
C GLU A 878 25.58 25.01 39.32
N ARG A 879 26.16 23.97 38.71
CA ARG A 879 27.60 23.88 38.44
C ARG A 879 28.00 24.85 37.35
N GLY A 880 27.21 24.95 36.28
CA GLY A 880 27.50 25.85 35.15
C GLY A 880 27.62 27.32 35.55
N ALA A 881 26.92 27.75 36.60
CA ALA A 881 27.01 29.11 37.15
C ALA A 881 28.31 29.38 37.95
N LYS A 882 28.89 28.35 38.58
CA LYS A 882 30.06 28.48 39.49
C LYS A 882 31.37 27.91 38.92
N GLY A 883 31.30 27.01 37.94
CA GLY A 883 32.45 26.27 37.41
C GLY A 883 33.21 26.99 36.30
N SER A 884 34.45 26.54 36.04
CA SER A 884 35.29 27.06 34.94
C SER A 884 34.92 26.45 33.60
N TRP A 885 34.98 27.25 32.54
CA TRP A 885 34.66 26.87 31.15
C TRP A 885 35.92 26.78 30.25
N ASP A 886 37.07 26.45 30.84
CA ASP A 886 38.36 26.36 30.15
C ASP A 886 38.67 24.96 29.60
N ALA A 887 37.90 23.94 30.03
CA ALA A 887 38.15 22.55 29.69
C ALA A 887 37.83 22.28 28.21
N LEU A 888 38.84 22.02 27.40
CA LEU A 888 38.65 21.62 26.00
C LEU A 888 38.32 20.12 25.93
N GLN A 889 37.09 19.79 25.53
CA GLN A 889 36.63 18.41 25.34
C GLN A 889 37.09 17.86 23.99
N SER A 890 36.88 18.61 22.91
CA SER A 890 37.28 18.22 21.56
C SER A 890 37.56 19.43 20.68
N GLN A 891 38.48 19.27 19.72
CA GLN A 891 38.79 20.26 18.71
C GLN A 891 38.91 19.57 17.36
N VAL A 892 38.22 20.10 16.36
CA VAL A 892 38.16 19.53 15.01
C VAL A 892 38.22 20.63 13.96
N VAL A 893 38.77 20.33 12.79
CA VAL A 893 38.91 21.27 11.68
C VAL A 893 37.76 21.06 10.69
N ASN A 894 36.91 22.06 10.48
CA ASN A 894 35.92 22.00 9.41
C ASN A 894 36.55 22.44 8.08
N ARG A 895 36.10 21.88 6.93
CA ARG A 895 36.68 22.31 5.62
C ARG A 895 36.28 23.73 5.22
N ALA A 896 35.20 24.27 5.78
CA ALA A 896 34.71 25.61 5.49
C ALA A 896 34.49 26.37 6.80
N LEU A 897 34.65 27.68 6.74
CA LEU A 897 34.40 28.57 7.87
C LEU A 897 32.97 28.39 8.38
N VAL A 898 32.84 28.21 9.69
CA VAL A 898 31.55 27.96 10.34
C VAL A 898 30.75 29.26 10.44
N SER A 899 29.51 29.26 9.95
CA SER A 899 28.56 30.37 10.10
C SER A 899 27.58 30.16 11.25
N SER A 900 27.17 28.90 11.50
CA SER A 900 26.19 28.56 12.54
C SER A 900 26.45 27.16 13.10
N LEU A 901 26.05 26.97 14.36
CA LEU A 901 26.24 25.75 15.14
C LEU A 901 24.93 25.34 15.82
N LEU A 902 24.68 24.03 15.91
CA LEU A 902 23.52 23.48 16.60
C LEU A 902 23.87 22.13 17.24
N PHE A 903 23.65 22.02 18.54
CA PHE A 903 23.72 20.75 19.26
C PHE A 903 22.41 19.98 19.17
N HIS A 904 22.53 18.66 19.09
CA HIS A 904 21.41 17.76 19.33
C HIS A 904 21.17 17.61 20.85
N GLN A 905 19.92 17.47 21.26
CA GLN A 905 19.51 17.42 22.65
C GLN A 905 20.03 16.18 23.41
N PHE A 906 20.03 15.01 22.78
CA PHE A 906 20.40 13.73 23.41
C PHE A 906 21.57 12.97 22.77
N GLU A 907 21.57 12.85 21.43
CA GLU A 907 22.69 12.27 20.68
C GLU A 907 23.93 13.16 20.77
N ASN A 908 25.12 12.59 20.58
CA ASN A 908 26.38 13.35 20.61
C ASN A 908 26.64 14.07 19.28
N HIS A 909 25.59 14.51 18.58
CA HIS A 909 25.69 15.17 17.28
C HIS A 909 25.84 16.68 17.44
N LEU A 910 26.80 17.24 16.72
CA LEU A 910 27.01 18.68 16.55
C LEU A 910 26.97 19.01 15.07
N ILE A 911 26.04 19.88 14.69
CA ILE A 911 25.91 20.37 13.32
C ILE A 911 26.71 21.65 13.18
N ALA A 912 27.55 21.69 12.14
CA ALA A 912 28.26 22.88 11.73
C ALA A 912 27.94 23.22 10.28
N VAL A 913 27.48 24.46 10.07
CA VAL A 913 27.15 25.01 8.75
C VAL A 913 28.33 25.85 8.26
N GLY A 914 28.80 25.55 7.05
CA GLY A 914 29.84 26.33 6.38
C GLY A 914 29.29 27.54 5.62
N ILE A 915 30.12 28.55 5.40
CA ILE A 915 29.82 29.67 4.47
C ILE A 915 29.62 29.17 3.02
N ASP A 916 30.16 28.00 2.68
CA ASP A 916 29.98 27.31 1.40
C ASP A 916 28.67 26.52 1.28
N ASN A 917 27.74 26.69 2.24
CA ASN A 917 26.44 26.00 2.32
C ASN A 917 26.54 24.50 2.64
N SER A 918 27.74 24.04 3.02
CA SER A 918 27.90 22.67 3.50
C SER A 918 27.32 22.52 4.91
N VAL A 919 26.56 21.46 5.11
CA VAL A 919 26.09 21.02 6.42
C VAL A 919 26.94 19.82 6.82
N SER A 920 27.72 19.97 7.89
CA SER A 920 28.57 18.92 8.43
C SER A 920 28.05 18.44 9.78
N VAL A 921 28.00 17.11 9.95
CA VAL A 921 27.47 16.44 11.13
C VAL A 921 28.63 15.73 11.83
N TRP A 922 28.93 16.15 13.06
CA TRP A 922 30.06 15.67 13.83
C TRP A 922 29.59 14.92 15.08
N ASP A 923 30.25 13.82 15.41
CA ASP A 923 30.20 13.25 16.76
C ASP A 923 31.19 14.03 17.64
N HIS A 924 30.67 14.92 18.49
CA HIS A 924 31.51 15.83 19.26
C HIS A 924 32.32 15.13 20.35
N LYS A 925 31.88 13.94 20.82
CA LYS A 925 32.62 13.15 21.82
C LYS A 925 33.76 12.36 21.19
N ARG A 926 33.52 11.79 20.02
CA ARG A 926 34.52 10.98 19.30
C ARG A 926 35.40 11.82 18.37
N SER A 927 35.07 13.09 18.13
CA SER A 927 35.72 13.96 17.15
C SER A 927 35.68 13.39 15.72
N LEU A 928 34.59 12.72 15.35
CA LEU A 928 34.43 12.05 14.06
C LEU A 928 33.41 12.77 13.18
N LEU A 929 33.74 12.96 11.90
CA LEU A 929 32.78 13.41 10.89
C LEU A 929 31.86 12.24 10.51
N LEU A 930 30.57 12.36 10.77
CA LEU A 930 29.57 11.35 10.41
C LEU A 930 29.08 11.56 8.97
N ASN A 931 28.74 12.81 8.63
CA ASN A 931 28.22 13.15 7.31
C ASN A 931 28.56 14.59 6.91
N ARG A 932 28.63 14.85 5.60
CA ARG A 932 28.69 16.18 5.01
C ARG A 932 27.87 16.19 3.72
N PHE A 933 26.94 17.11 3.62
CA PHE A 933 26.12 17.28 2.42
C PHE A 933 25.84 18.76 2.15
N TYR A 934 25.35 19.06 0.96
CA TYR A 934 24.95 20.40 0.55
C TYR A 934 23.42 20.48 0.51
N ALA A 935 22.85 21.52 1.11
CA ALA A 935 21.40 21.70 1.16
C ALA A 935 20.79 22.01 -0.23
N ASP A 936 21.56 22.68 -1.08
CA ASP A 936 21.20 23.01 -2.45
C ASP A 936 22.45 22.91 -3.35
N SER A 937 22.23 22.61 -4.63
CA SER A 937 23.27 22.63 -5.66
C SER A 937 23.54 24.05 -6.19
N SER A 938 22.65 25.01 -5.91
CA SER A 938 22.84 26.40 -6.32
C SER A 938 23.94 27.11 -5.51
N PRO A 939 24.89 27.79 -6.17
CA PRO A 939 25.91 28.58 -5.48
C PRO A 939 25.34 29.85 -4.80
N SER A 940 24.09 30.26 -5.11
CA SER A 940 23.44 31.41 -4.45
C SER A 940 22.77 31.07 -3.11
N ALA A 941 22.55 29.79 -2.83
CA ALA A 941 21.67 29.34 -1.75
C ALA A 941 22.39 29.29 -0.40
N ARG A 942 22.52 30.43 0.30
CA ARG A 942 23.16 30.47 1.63
C ARG A 942 22.30 29.82 2.70
N VAL A 943 22.83 28.91 3.52
CA VAL A 943 22.12 28.39 4.69
C VAL A 943 22.08 29.46 5.79
N THR A 944 20.88 29.84 6.23
CA THR A 944 20.66 30.91 7.21
C THR A 944 20.10 30.42 8.54
N GLY A 945 19.40 29.27 8.55
CA GLY A 945 18.82 28.70 9.77
C GLY A 945 18.88 27.19 9.77
N ILE A 946 19.12 26.61 10.96
CA ILE A 946 19.07 25.17 11.21
C ILE A 946 18.30 24.90 12.50
N LYS A 947 17.41 23.90 12.49
CA LYS A 947 16.63 23.46 13.65
C LYS A 947 16.46 21.96 13.63
N PHE A 948 16.50 21.33 14.80
CA PHE A 948 16.11 19.94 14.96
C PHE A 948 14.60 19.84 15.21
N MET A 949 14.02 18.71 14.80
CA MET A 949 12.64 18.34 15.07
C MET A 949 12.60 16.90 15.57
N ASN A 950 11.64 16.55 16.42
CA ASN A 950 11.45 15.20 16.95
C ASN A 950 12.70 14.59 17.65
N GLU A 951 13.48 15.42 18.36
CA GLU A 951 14.75 14.98 18.97
C GLU A 951 14.61 13.86 20.00
N ASP A 952 13.43 13.70 20.61
CA ASP A 952 13.15 12.68 21.60
C ASP A 952 13.13 11.24 21.02
N ASP A 953 12.91 11.09 19.71
CA ASP A 953 12.88 9.78 19.06
C ASP A 953 13.66 9.75 17.74
N THR A 954 13.03 10.12 16.62
CA THR A 954 13.65 10.13 15.30
C THR A 954 13.90 11.56 14.85
N ALA A 955 15.09 12.06 15.18
CA ALA A 955 15.45 13.44 14.89
C ALA A 955 15.47 13.74 13.38
N LEU A 956 14.83 14.83 13.01
CA LEU A 956 14.84 15.41 11.67
C LEU A 956 15.61 16.73 11.69
N LEU A 957 16.28 17.04 10.59
CA LEU A 957 17.04 18.28 10.45
C LEU A 957 16.36 19.21 9.46
N ALA A 958 15.83 20.33 9.95
CA ALA A 958 15.30 21.41 9.14
C ALA A 958 16.42 22.40 8.79
N VAL A 959 16.59 22.67 7.50
CA VAL A 959 17.58 23.59 6.94
C VAL A 959 16.86 24.67 6.14
N ALA A 960 17.04 25.92 6.55
CA ALA A 960 16.50 27.10 5.90
C ALA A 960 17.60 27.79 5.06
N THR A 961 17.27 28.12 3.82
CA THR A 961 18.17 28.84 2.91
C THR A 961 17.68 30.26 2.65
N LEU A 962 18.60 31.16 2.31
CA LEU A 962 18.37 32.59 2.09
C LEU A 962 17.25 32.88 1.08
N ASP A 963 17.08 32.00 0.08
CA ASP A 963 16.02 32.08 -0.94
C ASP A 963 14.60 31.87 -0.37
N GLY A 964 14.46 31.68 0.96
CA GLY A 964 13.18 31.48 1.65
C GLY A 964 12.69 30.04 1.59
N VAL A 965 13.56 29.09 1.28
CA VAL A 965 13.23 27.66 1.18
C VAL A 965 13.57 26.96 2.49
N VAL A 966 12.67 26.07 2.94
CA VAL A 966 12.94 25.14 4.05
C VAL A 966 12.97 23.72 3.54
N ARG A 967 13.98 22.96 3.96
CA ARG A 967 14.21 21.55 3.63
C ARG A 967 14.32 20.73 4.90
N ILE A 968 13.65 19.58 4.95
CA ILE A 968 13.67 18.66 6.10
C ILE A 968 14.35 17.36 5.69
N TYR A 969 15.40 16.99 6.42
CA TYR A 969 16.20 15.80 6.17
C TYR A 969 15.98 14.73 7.26
N LYS A 970 15.78 13.48 6.83
CA LYS A 970 15.77 12.27 7.68
C LYS A 970 17.08 11.52 7.50
N ASN A 971 17.55 10.84 8.55
CA ASN A 971 18.85 10.14 8.60
C ASN A 971 20.04 11.03 8.22
N TYR A 972 20.05 12.28 8.72
CA TYR A 972 21.07 13.27 8.40
C TYR A 972 22.48 12.84 8.81
N GLU A 973 22.60 11.90 9.75
CA GLU A 973 23.84 11.34 10.26
C GLU A 973 24.54 10.39 9.28
N SER A 974 23.85 9.85 8.28
CA SER A 974 24.41 8.87 7.35
C SER A 974 24.45 9.37 5.91
N ALA A 975 25.65 9.44 5.33
CA ALA A 975 25.85 9.84 3.93
C ALA A 975 25.12 8.93 2.92
N VAL A 976 24.86 7.66 3.27
CA VAL A 976 24.22 6.68 2.38
C VAL A 976 22.70 6.70 2.50
N ARG A 977 22.19 7.00 3.71
CA ARG A 977 20.76 6.87 4.07
C ARG A 977 20.04 8.21 4.20
N ILE A 978 20.74 9.35 4.10
CA ILE A 978 20.15 10.69 4.12
C ILE A 978 19.05 10.82 3.07
N ARG A 979 17.90 11.39 3.46
CA ARG A 979 16.76 11.63 2.57
C ARG A 979 16.14 12.98 2.85
N LEU A 980 15.74 13.65 1.77
CA LEU A 980 14.89 14.85 1.83
C LEU A 980 13.43 14.41 1.89
N ILE A 981 12.73 14.69 2.98
CA ILE A 981 11.35 14.21 3.20
C ILE A 981 10.29 15.30 2.97
N ALA A 982 10.66 16.57 3.12
CA ALA A 982 9.81 17.72 2.86
C ALA A 982 10.68 18.90 2.41
N ALA A 983 10.20 19.67 1.44
CA ALA A 983 10.89 20.89 1.00
C ALA A 983 9.89 21.86 0.39
N TRP A 984 9.78 23.09 0.88
CA TRP A 984 8.83 24.06 0.35
C TRP A 984 9.30 25.51 0.47
N GLN A 985 8.64 26.39 -0.28
CA GLN A 985 8.89 27.82 -0.26
C GLN A 985 8.17 28.45 0.94
N ALA A 986 8.92 28.73 2.01
CA ALA A 986 8.40 29.24 3.26
C ALA A 986 8.43 30.78 3.40
N GLY A 987 9.24 31.46 2.57
CA GLY A 987 9.35 32.93 2.47
C GLY A 987 8.95 33.48 1.11
N GLU A 988 8.97 34.80 0.92
CA GLU A 988 8.73 35.41 -0.40
C GLU A 988 9.97 35.31 -1.30
N ALA A 989 9.80 34.81 -2.52
CA ALA A 989 10.86 34.73 -3.53
C ALA A 989 11.10 36.12 -4.16
N LEU A 990 11.79 37.01 -3.45
CA LEU A 990 12.19 38.33 -3.95
C LEU A 990 13.68 38.34 -4.32
N PRO A 991 14.05 38.59 -5.59
CA PRO A 991 15.33 39.17 -5.91
C PRO A 991 15.15 40.69 -5.91
N THR A 992 15.28 41.33 -4.75
CA THR A 992 15.44 42.79 -4.70
C THR A 992 16.91 43.16 -4.84
N HIS A 993 17.20 44.09 -5.75
CA HIS A 993 18.53 44.67 -6.04
C HIS A 993 19.15 45.48 -4.86
N ALA A 994 18.86 45.13 -3.62
CA ALA A 994 19.49 45.68 -2.44
C ALA A 994 19.71 44.52 -1.45
N ALA A 995 20.97 44.13 -1.28
CA ALA A 995 21.53 43.30 -0.20
C ALA A 995 20.49 42.68 0.78
N SER A 996 19.76 41.66 0.32
CA SER A 996 18.87 40.87 1.16
C SER A 996 19.69 39.76 1.83
N ASP A 997 19.99 39.92 3.11
CA ASP A 997 20.93 39.06 3.84
C ASP A 997 20.25 38.08 4.82
N ASN A 998 18.95 38.24 5.11
CA ASN A 998 18.34 37.59 6.27
C ASN A 998 17.05 36.80 5.97
N PHE A 999 17.11 35.50 6.26
CA PHE A 999 15.96 34.60 6.39
C PHE A 999 16.10 33.78 7.68
N VAL A 1000 15.12 33.85 8.56
CA VAL A 1000 15.16 33.24 9.89
C VAL A 1000 13.97 32.29 10.06
N CYS A 1001 14.23 31.14 10.67
CA CYS A 1001 13.21 30.18 11.06
C CYS A 1001 13.31 29.80 12.54
N GLU A 1002 12.17 29.57 13.18
CA GLU A 1002 12.07 29.05 14.53
C GLU A 1002 11.05 27.91 14.59
N TRP A 1003 11.43 26.80 15.22
CA TRP A 1003 10.62 25.60 15.35
C TRP A 1003 10.04 25.46 16.76
N LEU A 1004 8.74 25.15 16.83
CA LEU A 1004 8.01 24.92 18.07
C LEU A 1004 7.49 23.48 18.09
N GLN A 1005 8.20 22.58 18.77
CA GLN A 1005 7.85 21.16 18.84
C GLN A 1005 6.48 20.95 19.50
N GLY A 1006 6.17 21.60 20.64
CA GLY A 1006 4.93 21.33 21.39
C GLY A 1006 3.63 21.62 20.62
N CYS A 1007 3.65 22.51 19.63
CA CYS A 1007 2.48 22.86 18.82
C CYS A 1007 2.65 22.56 17.31
N GLY A 1008 3.77 21.96 16.90
CA GLY A 1008 4.04 21.63 15.51
C GLY A 1008 4.02 22.83 14.57
N THR A 1009 4.51 23.98 15.04
CA THR A 1009 4.47 25.23 14.29
C THR A 1009 5.90 25.68 13.94
N MET A 1010 6.09 26.13 12.70
CA MET A 1010 7.32 26.81 12.29
C MET A 1010 7.02 28.27 11.95
N LEU A 1011 7.77 29.18 12.54
CA LEU A 1011 7.72 30.61 12.24
C LEU A 1011 8.81 30.94 11.22
N THR A 1012 8.47 31.64 10.14
CA THR A 1012 9.44 32.15 9.18
C THR A 1012 9.31 33.65 8.98
N ALA A 1013 10.46 34.33 9.00
CA ALA A 1013 10.57 35.77 8.85
C ALA A 1013 11.88 36.14 8.17
N GLY A 1014 12.04 37.38 7.74
CA GLY A 1014 13.29 37.85 7.13
C GLY A 1014 13.14 39.25 6.56
N ASP A 1015 13.59 39.43 5.32
CA ASP A 1015 13.50 40.70 4.61
C ASP A 1015 12.09 41.01 4.05
N PHE A 1016 11.15 40.07 4.14
CA PHE A 1016 9.74 40.28 3.76
C PHE A 1016 8.91 40.89 4.90
N ARG A 1017 7.78 41.52 4.54
CA ARG A 1017 6.99 42.37 5.45
C ARG A 1017 5.99 41.61 6.34
N THR A 1018 6.01 40.30 6.29
CA THR A 1018 5.11 39.41 7.03
C THR A 1018 5.91 38.38 7.81
N ILE A 1019 5.34 37.89 8.90
CA ILE A 1019 5.81 36.73 9.64
C ILE A 1019 4.85 35.61 9.27
N LYS A 1020 5.35 34.55 8.64
CA LYS A 1020 4.51 33.43 8.21
C LYS A 1020 4.53 32.34 9.26
N ILE A 1021 3.35 31.77 9.52
CA ILE A 1021 3.16 30.69 10.48
C ILE A 1021 2.74 29.44 9.74
N TRP A 1022 3.64 28.46 9.73
CA TRP A 1022 3.47 27.18 9.09
C TRP A 1022 3.10 26.12 10.12
N GLN A 1023 2.06 25.34 9.85
CA GLN A 1023 1.69 24.21 10.70
C GLN A 1023 2.11 22.90 10.04
N ALA A 1024 2.93 22.12 10.75
CA ALA A 1024 3.48 20.87 10.27
C ALA A 1024 2.39 19.81 10.01
N PRO A 1025 1.41 19.55 10.90
CA PRO A 1025 0.34 18.57 10.62
C PRO A 1025 -0.47 18.79 9.35
N ARG A 1026 -0.68 20.06 8.97
CA ARG A 1026 -1.48 20.43 7.79
C ARG A 1026 -0.62 20.70 6.56
N GLU A 1027 0.67 20.96 6.76
CA GLU A 1027 1.63 21.40 5.74
C GLU A 1027 1.19 22.67 4.98
N VAL A 1028 0.54 23.62 5.67
CA VAL A 1028 0.04 24.87 5.08
C VAL A 1028 0.47 26.07 5.94
N CYS A 1029 0.65 27.22 5.29
CA CYS A 1029 0.76 28.52 5.96
C CYS A 1029 -0.63 28.95 6.45
N ILE A 1030 -0.87 28.93 7.76
CA ILE A 1030 -2.19 29.28 8.34
C ILE A 1030 -2.39 30.79 8.35
N SER A 1031 -1.36 31.52 8.75
CA SER A 1031 -1.47 32.94 9.05
C SER A 1031 -0.22 33.69 8.66
N GLU A 1032 -0.44 34.89 8.14
CA GLU A 1032 0.58 35.87 7.86
C GLU A 1032 0.34 37.10 8.75
N ILE A 1033 1.25 37.35 9.67
CA ILE A 1033 1.18 38.48 10.61
C ILE A 1033 2.02 39.62 10.05
N PRO A 1034 1.47 40.82 9.83
CA PRO A 1034 2.24 41.95 9.34
C PRO A 1034 3.30 42.36 10.37
N VAL A 1035 4.54 42.48 9.91
CA VAL A 1035 5.69 42.87 10.74
C VAL A 1035 5.53 44.30 11.29
N ARG A 1036 4.84 45.18 10.53
CA ARG A 1036 4.65 46.62 10.80
C ARG A 1036 5.97 47.43 10.87
N SER A 1037 7.07 46.96 10.26
CA SER A 1037 8.40 47.59 10.25
C SER A 1037 8.92 47.77 8.82
N PRO A 1038 9.68 48.84 8.50
CA PRO A 1038 10.43 48.92 7.26
C PRO A 1038 11.73 48.09 7.27
N SER A 1039 12.24 47.75 8.45
CA SER A 1039 13.49 46.99 8.63
C SER A 1039 13.22 45.49 8.67
N SER A 1040 14.21 44.70 8.26
CA SER A 1040 14.10 43.24 8.25
C SER A 1040 14.22 42.61 9.63
N VAL A 1041 13.64 41.42 9.75
CA VAL A 1041 13.71 40.59 10.95
C VAL A 1041 15.05 39.85 10.96
N THR A 1042 15.85 40.06 12.00
CA THR A 1042 17.20 39.47 12.15
C THR A 1042 17.22 38.23 13.05
N SER A 1043 16.29 38.13 14.00
CA SER A 1043 16.16 37.00 14.92
C SER A 1043 14.71 36.89 15.38
N ILE A 1044 14.24 35.68 15.64
CA ILE A 1044 12.90 35.42 16.17
C ILE A 1044 12.98 34.32 17.23
N THR A 1045 12.21 34.46 18.31
CA THR A 1045 12.11 33.46 19.37
C THR A 1045 10.67 33.43 19.89
N ALA A 1046 10.25 32.31 20.46
CA ALA A 1046 8.87 32.09 20.86
C ALA A 1046 8.78 31.31 22.17
N GLU A 1047 7.66 31.47 22.87
CA GLU A 1047 7.32 30.67 24.03
C GLU A 1047 7.17 29.20 23.62
N GLN A 1048 7.95 28.29 24.20
CA GLN A 1048 8.08 26.92 23.67
C GLN A 1048 6.95 25.97 24.09
N VAL A 1049 6.29 26.23 25.22
CA VAL A 1049 5.20 25.37 25.73
C VAL A 1049 3.91 25.62 24.95
N ALA A 1050 3.41 26.86 24.94
CA ALA A 1050 2.14 27.18 24.31
C ALA A 1050 2.29 27.84 22.93
N GLY A 1051 3.47 28.37 22.59
CA GLY A 1051 3.73 28.95 21.26
C GLY A 1051 2.94 30.18 20.91
N ASN A 1052 2.23 30.81 21.87
CA ASN A 1052 1.27 31.87 21.59
C ASN A 1052 1.93 33.24 21.49
N VAL A 1053 2.88 33.52 22.38
CA VAL A 1053 3.65 34.77 22.37
C VAL A 1053 5.01 34.53 21.73
N PHE A 1054 5.40 35.42 20.83
CA PHE A 1054 6.72 35.39 20.20
C PHE A 1054 7.29 36.79 20.03
N VAL A 1055 8.61 36.90 19.99
CA VAL A 1055 9.35 38.17 19.92
C VAL A 1055 10.26 38.15 18.70
N ALA A 1056 10.20 39.22 17.91
CA ALA A 1056 11.04 39.43 16.74
C ALA A 1056 11.99 40.62 16.94
N GLY A 1057 13.23 40.45 16.50
CA GLY A 1057 14.29 41.45 16.50
C GLY A 1057 14.50 42.03 15.13
N PHE A 1058 14.79 43.32 15.08
CA PHE A 1058 14.85 44.06 13.84
C PHE A 1058 16.24 44.64 13.57
N GLY A 1059 16.51 44.85 12.29
CA GLY A 1059 17.71 45.56 11.82
C GLY A 1059 17.79 47.02 12.28
N ASP A 1060 16.68 47.64 12.72
CA ASP A 1060 16.68 48.98 13.32
C ASP A 1060 16.98 48.99 14.83
N GLY A 1061 17.19 47.83 15.45
CA GLY A 1061 17.38 47.71 16.90
C GLY A 1061 16.07 47.62 17.69
N SER A 1062 14.90 47.67 17.05
CA SER A 1062 13.64 47.46 17.75
C SER A 1062 13.41 45.97 18.07
N LEU A 1063 12.67 45.73 19.16
CA LEU A 1063 12.12 44.42 19.52
C LEU A 1063 10.60 44.55 19.46
N ARG A 1064 9.91 43.53 18.95
CA ARG A 1064 8.45 43.55 18.89
C ARG A 1064 7.88 42.25 19.38
N VAL A 1065 6.87 42.39 20.23
CA VAL A 1065 6.16 41.26 20.83
C VAL A 1065 4.85 41.05 20.10
N TYR A 1066 4.60 39.81 19.74
CA TYR A 1066 3.41 39.38 19.03
C TYR A 1066 2.66 38.32 19.86
N ASP A 1067 1.35 38.33 19.77
CA ASP A 1067 0.50 37.26 20.28
C ASP A 1067 -0.35 36.71 19.13
N ARG A 1068 -0.39 35.38 19.00
CA ARG A 1068 -1.14 34.66 17.97
C ARG A 1068 -2.62 34.55 18.27
N ARG A 1069 -3.03 34.80 19.53
CA ARG A 1069 -4.43 34.71 19.95
C ARG A 1069 -5.25 35.90 19.47
N THR A 1070 -4.61 37.03 19.20
CA THR A 1070 -5.25 38.23 18.66
C THR A 1070 -5.33 38.14 17.13
N ALA A 1071 -6.27 38.89 16.54
CA ALA A 1071 -6.41 38.90 15.09
C ALA A 1071 -5.11 39.37 14.41
N ASN A 1072 -4.70 38.72 13.31
CA ASN A 1072 -3.40 38.97 12.64
C ASN A 1072 -3.08 40.46 12.46
N ARG A 1073 -4.08 41.29 12.12
CA ARG A 1073 -3.87 42.73 11.96
C ARG A 1073 -3.30 43.35 13.22
N ASP A 1074 -3.85 43.03 14.39
CA ASP A 1074 -3.48 43.57 15.71
C ASP A 1074 -2.60 42.61 16.53
N GLY A 1075 -2.00 41.63 15.86
CA GLY A 1075 -1.09 40.63 16.45
C GLY A 1075 0.11 41.24 17.17
N MET A 1076 0.58 42.41 16.74
CA MET A 1076 1.69 43.12 17.37
C MET A 1076 1.22 43.88 18.62
N LEU A 1077 1.54 43.33 19.80
CA LEU A 1077 1.13 43.87 21.09
C LEU A 1077 1.96 45.09 21.52
N SER A 1078 3.29 44.99 21.39
CA SER A 1078 4.21 46.02 21.88
C SER A 1078 5.46 46.16 21.03
N VAL A 1079 6.09 47.34 21.14
CA VAL A 1079 7.35 47.66 20.47
C VAL A 1079 8.31 48.25 21.51
N TRP A 1080 9.47 47.64 21.67
CA TRP A 1080 10.52 48.12 22.56
C TRP A 1080 11.67 48.70 21.72
N ARG A 1081 12.10 49.93 22.02
CA ARG A 1081 13.07 50.71 21.23
C ARG A 1081 14.29 51.12 22.06
N ASN A 1082 14.83 50.18 22.80
CA ASN A 1082 15.92 50.47 23.73
C ASN A 1082 17.31 50.28 23.13
N HIS A 1083 17.45 49.49 22.07
CA HIS A 1083 18.73 49.32 21.36
C HIS A 1083 18.85 50.31 20.20
N LYS A 1084 20.08 50.79 19.95
CA LYS A 1084 20.38 51.77 18.88
C LYS A 1084 21.00 51.14 17.63
N SER A 1085 21.34 49.86 17.71
CA SER A 1085 22.00 49.10 16.65
C SER A 1085 21.20 47.81 16.33
N PRO A 1086 21.38 47.22 15.13
CA PRO A 1086 20.72 45.97 14.74
C PRO A 1086 20.80 44.89 15.80
N ILE A 1087 19.68 44.21 16.05
CA ILE A 1087 19.65 43.06 16.95
C ILE A 1087 20.38 41.89 16.29
N LEU A 1088 21.36 41.31 16.98
CA LEU A 1088 22.11 40.13 16.53
C LEU A 1088 21.37 38.83 16.86
N SER A 1089 20.86 38.72 18.09
CA SER A 1089 20.21 37.51 18.58
C SER A 1089 19.21 37.87 19.67
N ILE A 1090 18.13 37.10 19.71
CA ILE A 1090 17.15 37.12 20.79
C ILE A 1090 16.87 35.67 21.16
N ASN A 1091 16.90 35.38 22.44
CA ASN A 1091 16.48 34.08 22.93
C ASN A 1091 15.62 34.22 24.18
N MET A 1092 14.55 33.45 24.24
CA MET A 1092 13.72 33.31 25.42
C MET A 1092 14.16 32.04 26.15
N GLN A 1093 14.54 32.18 27.42
CA GLN A 1093 15.00 31.03 28.20
C GLN A 1093 13.84 30.05 28.47
N ARG A 1094 14.09 28.74 28.35
CA ARG A 1094 13.07 27.70 28.61
C ARG A 1094 13.06 27.31 30.08
N GLY A 1095 11.92 27.50 30.75
CA GLY A 1095 11.73 27.14 32.16
C GLY A 1095 12.25 28.15 33.18
N GLY A 1096 12.80 29.29 32.74
CA GLY A 1096 13.09 30.44 33.60
C GLY A 1096 11.84 31.32 33.82
N ASP A 1097 11.96 32.35 34.68
CA ASP A 1097 10.90 33.34 35.00
C ASP A 1097 10.63 34.33 33.83
N ARG A 1098 10.47 33.82 32.61
CA ARG A 1098 10.17 34.56 31.36
C ARG A 1098 11.22 35.63 31.00
N GLU A 1099 12.48 35.32 31.28
CA GLU A 1099 13.60 36.17 30.89
C GLU A 1099 13.87 36.02 29.39
N LEU A 1100 13.63 37.09 28.65
CA LEU A 1100 14.05 37.26 27.27
C LEU A 1100 15.37 38.02 27.27
N VAL A 1101 16.35 37.53 26.54
CA VAL A 1101 17.62 38.23 26.34
C VAL A 1101 17.69 38.71 24.91
N SER A 1102 18.08 39.97 24.72
CA SER A 1102 18.43 40.51 23.40
C SER A 1102 19.85 41.05 23.40
N ALA A 1103 20.57 40.78 22.32
CA ALA A 1103 21.92 41.28 22.10
C ALA A 1103 21.98 42.10 20.81
N SER A 1104 22.59 43.27 20.87
CA SER A 1104 22.80 44.16 19.72
C SER A 1104 24.25 44.12 19.22
N LYS A 1105 24.46 44.49 17.96
CA LYS A 1105 25.76 44.51 17.30
C LYS A 1105 26.77 45.51 17.88
N ASP A 1106 26.28 46.56 18.53
CA ASP A 1106 27.08 47.54 19.29
C ASP A 1106 27.60 47.02 20.63
N GLY A 1107 27.24 45.78 20.97
CA GLY A 1107 27.69 45.08 22.15
C GLY A 1107 26.80 45.22 23.37
N GLU A 1108 25.65 45.89 23.29
CA GLU A 1108 24.68 45.92 24.39
C GLU A 1108 23.89 44.61 24.49
N VAL A 1109 23.84 44.03 25.68
CA VAL A 1109 22.96 42.90 26.03
C VAL A 1109 21.94 43.38 27.05
N LYS A 1110 20.65 43.09 26.80
CA LYS A 1110 19.55 43.49 27.67
C LYS A 1110 18.70 42.29 28.06
N LEU A 1111 18.37 42.22 29.34
CA LEU A 1111 17.47 41.25 29.96
C LEU A 1111 16.09 41.89 30.09
N TRP A 1112 15.07 41.13 29.72
CA TRP A 1112 13.69 41.57 29.63
C TRP A 1112 12.81 40.59 30.35
N ASP A 1113 11.83 41.11 31.06
CA ASP A 1113 10.62 40.35 31.40
C ASP A 1113 9.52 40.87 30.46
N ILE A 1114 8.89 39.93 29.75
CA ILE A 1114 7.94 40.20 28.66
C ILE A 1114 6.73 41.01 29.14
N ARG A 1115 6.46 41.03 30.46
CA ARG A 1115 5.37 41.80 31.07
C ARG A 1115 5.67 43.30 31.14
N TYR A 1116 6.95 43.70 31.09
CA TYR A 1116 7.36 45.09 31.16
C TYR A 1116 7.76 45.63 29.78
N SER A 1117 7.60 46.93 29.57
CA SER A 1117 8.00 47.61 28.33
C SER A 1117 9.45 48.08 28.32
N GLN A 1118 10.10 48.08 29.49
CA GLN A 1118 11.48 48.46 29.69
C GLN A 1118 12.31 47.22 30.05
N PRO A 1119 13.59 47.17 29.66
CA PRO A 1119 14.48 46.08 30.07
C PRO A 1119 14.64 46.11 31.59
N CYS A 1120 14.65 44.92 32.20
CA CYS A 1120 14.95 44.77 33.63
C CYS A 1120 16.39 45.17 33.92
N TYR A 1121 17.30 44.85 32.99
CA TYR A 1121 18.73 45.12 33.12
C TYR A 1121 19.41 45.20 31.76
N GLY A 1122 20.52 45.93 31.69
CA GLY A 1122 21.34 46.03 30.50
C GLY A 1122 22.81 46.23 30.83
N PHE A 1123 23.68 45.50 30.15
CA PHE A 1123 25.13 45.62 30.30
C PHE A 1123 25.84 45.49 28.96
N LYS A 1124 27.09 45.96 28.91
CA LYS A 1124 27.92 45.98 27.70
C LYS A 1124 29.17 45.11 27.89
N PRO A 1125 29.16 43.82 27.50
CA PRO A 1125 30.32 42.92 27.63
C PRO A 1125 31.55 43.31 26.80
N GLY A 1126 31.37 44.04 25.69
CA GLY A 1126 32.44 44.53 24.81
C GLY A 1126 31.91 45.49 23.74
N ASP A 1127 32.78 46.08 22.92
CA ASP A 1127 32.37 47.12 21.95
C ASP A 1127 31.68 46.61 20.68
N LYS A 1128 31.96 45.38 20.27
CA LYS A 1128 31.30 44.71 19.15
C LYS A 1128 31.14 43.24 19.48
N LEU A 1129 29.89 42.78 19.55
CA LEU A 1129 29.58 41.37 19.72
C LEU A 1129 29.63 40.66 18.36
N ALA A 1130 30.30 39.50 18.33
CA ALA A 1130 30.39 38.64 17.16
C ALA A 1130 29.33 37.52 17.19
N ALA A 1131 29.16 36.89 18.35
CA ALA A 1131 28.19 35.83 18.57
C ALA A 1131 27.68 35.83 20.01
N VAL A 1132 26.45 35.36 20.20
CA VAL A 1132 25.79 35.22 21.49
C VAL A 1132 25.00 33.91 21.52
N SER A 1133 25.07 33.18 22.62
CA SER A 1133 24.24 31.98 22.84
C SER A 1133 23.77 31.93 24.28
N ILE A 1134 22.55 31.46 24.50
CA ILE A 1134 21.93 31.33 25.83
C ILE A 1134 21.62 29.86 26.04
N HIS A 1135 21.93 29.37 27.22
CA HIS A 1135 21.63 28.01 27.59
C HIS A 1135 20.12 27.84 27.74
N GLU A 1136 19.59 26.73 27.23
CA GLU A 1136 18.16 26.53 27.11
C GLU A 1136 17.45 26.49 28.48
N HIS A 1137 18.03 25.75 29.44
CA HIS A 1137 17.43 25.54 30.75
C HIS A 1137 18.19 26.10 31.96
N ALA A 1138 19.42 26.59 31.78
CA ALA A 1138 20.25 27.16 32.85
C ALA A 1138 20.36 28.67 32.60
N PRO A 1139 20.39 29.53 33.63
CA PRO A 1139 20.48 30.98 33.48
C PRO A 1139 21.89 31.41 33.07
N LEU A 1140 22.37 30.90 31.93
CA LEU A 1140 23.73 31.12 31.43
C LEU A 1140 23.68 31.75 30.04
N LEU A 1141 24.52 32.76 29.86
CA LEU A 1141 24.70 33.49 28.62
C LEU A 1141 26.17 33.45 28.23
N SER A 1142 26.48 33.11 26.99
CA SER A 1142 27.82 33.24 26.41
C SER A 1142 27.83 34.36 25.38
N THR A 1143 28.88 35.16 25.43
CA THR A 1143 29.11 36.29 24.52
C THR A 1143 30.53 36.24 24.01
N SER A 1144 30.74 36.49 22.72
CA SER A 1144 32.08 36.72 22.18
C SER A 1144 32.22 38.14 21.64
N ALA A 1145 33.29 38.81 22.08
CA ALA A 1145 33.76 40.05 21.49
C ALA A 1145 34.78 39.73 20.37
N GLY A 1146 34.97 40.65 19.41
CA GLY A 1146 35.89 40.49 18.27
C GLY A 1146 37.39 40.36 18.61
N ASN A 1147 37.74 39.93 19.82
CA ASN A 1147 39.10 39.67 20.32
C ASN A 1147 39.46 38.17 20.38
N GLY A 1148 38.57 37.27 19.92
CA GLY A 1148 38.82 35.83 19.87
C GLY A 1148 38.58 35.08 21.17
N GLU A 1149 37.92 35.71 22.13
CA GLU A 1149 37.57 35.11 23.41
C GLU A 1149 36.05 35.04 23.55
N PHE A 1150 35.58 34.09 24.36
CA PHE A 1150 34.20 34.03 24.81
C PHE A 1150 34.16 34.25 26.33
N SER A 1151 33.10 34.91 26.79
CA SER A 1151 32.78 35.13 28.20
C SER A 1151 31.45 34.46 28.51
N VAL A 1152 31.37 33.73 29.63
CA VAL A 1152 30.12 33.17 30.16
C VAL A 1152 29.66 34.02 31.34
N TRP A 1153 28.35 34.30 31.40
CA TRP A 1153 27.69 35.16 32.36
C TRP A 1153 26.55 34.39 33.02
N ASP A 1154 26.42 34.52 34.34
CA ASP A 1154 25.27 34.01 35.10
C ASP A 1154 24.18 35.09 35.19
N ILE A 1155 22.99 34.76 34.72
CA ILE A 1155 21.82 35.64 34.62
C ILE A 1155 20.96 35.56 35.89
N SER A 1156 21.22 34.61 36.80
CA SER A 1156 20.38 34.34 37.97
C SER A 1156 20.30 35.50 38.99
N ASN A 1157 21.32 36.36 39.03
CA ASN A 1157 21.37 37.50 39.94
C ASN A 1157 21.62 38.82 39.19
N VAL A 1158 20.52 39.51 38.89
CA VAL A 1158 20.49 40.77 38.12
C VAL A 1158 21.25 41.92 38.81
N ASP A 1159 21.35 41.91 40.14
CA ASP A 1159 22.00 42.98 40.93
C ASP A 1159 23.53 42.83 41.00
N SER A 1160 24.06 41.66 40.65
CA SER A 1160 25.49 41.35 40.61
C SER A 1160 25.77 40.28 39.55
N LEU A 1161 25.79 40.69 38.28
CA LEU A 1161 26.30 39.86 37.18
C LEU A 1161 27.81 39.67 37.38
N GLU A 1162 28.20 38.62 38.09
CA GLU A 1162 29.59 38.20 38.13
C GLU A 1162 30.00 37.64 36.76
N ARG A 1163 31.09 38.17 36.22
CA ARG A 1163 31.77 37.60 35.07
C ARG A 1163 32.43 36.29 35.52
N VAL A 1164 31.76 35.16 35.33
CA VAL A 1164 32.17 33.84 35.88
C VAL A 1164 33.65 33.54 35.56
N ARG A 1165 34.09 33.72 34.31
CA ARG A 1165 35.47 34.06 33.86
C ARG A 1165 35.62 33.94 32.33
N GLN A 1166 36.75 34.43 31.83
CA GLN A 1166 37.22 34.41 30.44
C GLN A 1166 37.73 33.00 30.09
N GLY A 1167 37.15 32.35 29.07
CA GLY A 1167 37.77 31.17 28.47
C GLY A 1167 39.11 31.59 27.88
N LYS A 1168 40.25 31.13 28.44
CA LYS A 1168 41.57 31.54 27.95
C LYS A 1168 42.03 30.65 26.80
N ARG A 1169 42.06 31.26 25.60
CA ARG A 1169 42.99 30.99 24.48
C ARG A 1169 42.96 29.55 23.94
N CYS A 1170 42.33 29.33 22.77
CA CYS A 1170 42.73 28.25 21.87
C CYS A 1170 44.20 28.46 21.48
N LYS A 1171 45.14 27.91 22.24
CA LYS A 1171 46.55 27.84 21.85
C LYS A 1171 46.74 26.58 21.00
N THR A 1172 46.64 26.72 19.68
CA THR A 1172 47.36 25.87 18.74
C THR A 1172 48.15 26.74 17.77
N VAL A 1173 49.49 26.65 17.94
CA VAL A 1173 50.62 26.92 17.05
C VAL A 1173 50.50 28.01 15.96
N SER A 1174 51.28 29.08 16.16
CA SER A 1174 51.88 29.99 15.16
C SER A 1174 51.03 30.49 13.97
N SER A 1175 50.07 31.39 14.20
CA SER A 1175 49.70 32.39 13.17
C SER A 1175 49.08 33.64 13.81
N PRO A 1176 49.53 34.87 13.48
CA PRO A 1176 49.02 36.13 14.02
C PRO A 1176 47.80 36.69 13.25
N LEU A 1177 47.14 35.92 12.38
CA LEU A 1177 45.90 36.35 11.70
C LEU A 1177 44.73 36.28 12.69
N ALA A 1178 44.00 37.40 12.82
CA ALA A 1178 42.96 37.65 13.83
C ALA A 1178 42.00 36.46 14.04
N MET A 1179 42.08 35.84 15.22
CA MET A 1179 41.19 34.78 15.65
C MET A 1179 39.83 35.37 16.02
N ASN A 1180 38.91 35.52 15.07
CA ASN A 1180 37.53 35.91 15.40
C ASN A 1180 36.66 34.67 15.63
N ILE A 1181 35.81 34.69 16.65
CA ILE A 1181 34.76 33.69 16.85
C ILE A 1181 33.58 34.07 15.95
N THR A 1182 33.07 33.10 15.20
CA THR A 1182 31.96 33.30 14.24
C THR A 1182 30.62 32.80 14.76
N ALA A 1183 30.62 31.74 15.57
CA ALA A 1183 29.42 31.11 16.08
C ALA A 1183 29.64 30.55 17.49
N LEU A 1184 28.61 30.64 18.33
CA LEU A 1184 28.53 30.06 19.68
C LEU A 1184 27.23 29.28 19.81
N CYS A 1185 27.27 28.10 20.43
CA CYS A 1185 26.07 27.31 20.69
C CYS A 1185 26.22 26.51 21.99
N PHE A 1186 25.34 26.72 22.96
CA PHE A 1186 25.22 25.83 24.12
C PHE A 1186 24.49 24.55 23.75
N HIS A 1187 24.87 23.44 24.39
CA HIS A 1187 24.05 22.24 24.37
C HIS A 1187 22.78 22.44 25.20
N PRO A 1188 21.60 21.93 24.80
CA PRO A 1188 20.34 22.14 25.51
C PRO A 1188 20.34 21.70 26.98
N HIS A 1189 20.87 20.50 27.26
CA HIS A 1189 20.91 19.90 28.60
C HIS A 1189 22.29 19.93 29.31
N ARG A 1190 23.36 19.55 28.61
CA ARG A 1190 24.71 19.42 29.18
C ARG A 1190 25.40 20.78 29.28
N MET A 1191 26.26 20.93 30.29
CA MET A 1191 27.09 22.13 30.47
C MET A 1191 28.31 22.12 29.52
N ILE A 1192 28.04 22.16 28.21
CA ILE A 1192 29.05 22.25 27.16
C ILE A 1192 28.72 23.37 26.17
N LEU A 1193 29.76 23.97 25.57
CA LEU A 1193 29.67 25.10 24.65
C LEU A 1193 30.52 24.82 23.41
N ALA A 1194 29.91 24.89 22.22
CA ALA A 1194 30.62 24.82 20.95
C ALA A 1194 30.99 26.23 20.46
N VAL A 1195 32.22 26.34 19.95
CA VAL A 1195 32.81 27.59 19.45
C VAL A 1195 33.38 27.36 18.06
N GLY A 1196 32.91 28.16 17.09
CA GLY A 1196 33.48 28.21 15.75
C GLY A 1196 34.42 29.41 15.61
N SER A 1197 35.63 29.19 15.10
CA SER A 1197 36.64 30.25 14.92
C SER A 1197 37.09 30.39 13.46
N VAL A 1198 37.47 31.61 13.07
CA VAL A 1198 37.94 31.91 11.70
C VAL A 1198 39.30 31.28 11.42
N ALA A 1199 40.18 31.19 12.42
CA ALA A 1199 41.50 30.59 12.28
C ALA A 1199 41.36 29.09 11.94
N GLU A 1200 41.74 28.73 10.72
CA GLU A 1200 41.71 27.37 10.18
C GLU A 1200 40.32 26.70 10.16
N ALA A 1201 39.22 27.45 10.29
CA ALA A 1201 37.86 26.89 10.41
C ALA A 1201 37.73 25.87 11.56
N ASN A 1202 38.40 26.14 12.68
CA ASN A 1202 38.38 25.29 13.87
C ASN A 1202 37.04 25.32 14.60
N LEU A 1203 36.59 24.14 15.00
CA LEU A 1203 35.42 23.84 15.82
C LEU A 1203 35.91 23.26 17.15
N SER A 1204 35.73 23.99 18.25
CA SER A 1204 36.13 23.57 19.60
C SER A 1204 34.92 23.44 20.51
N VAL A 1205 34.85 22.36 21.28
CA VAL A 1205 33.81 22.12 22.29
C VAL A 1205 34.43 22.20 23.67
N PHE A 1206 33.92 23.11 24.48
CA PHE A 1206 34.33 23.33 25.86
C PHE A 1206 33.32 22.72 26.83
N GLU A 1207 33.80 22.15 27.93
CA GLU A 1207 33.00 21.59 29.01
C GLU A 1207 33.22 22.39 30.30
N CYS A 1208 32.20 22.49 31.14
CA CYS A 1208 32.32 23.07 32.46
C CYS A 1208 33.02 22.07 33.41
N ASP A 1209 34.22 22.41 33.90
CA ASP A 1209 35.04 21.53 34.74
C ASP A 1209 34.32 21.11 36.04
N HIS A 1210 34.64 19.89 36.49
CA HIS A 1210 34.25 19.42 37.81
C HIS A 1210 34.94 20.22 38.91
N TRP A 1211 34.25 20.42 40.05
CA TRP A 1211 34.84 20.92 41.30
C TRP A 1211 36.25 20.35 41.51
N SER A 1212 37.29 21.17 41.34
CA SER A 1212 38.49 20.97 42.14
C SER A 1212 38.08 21.28 43.58
N LYS A 1213 38.15 20.25 44.43
CA LYS A 1213 37.79 20.24 45.85
C LYS A 1213 38.01 21.56 46.58
#